data_AF-A0A7W7DKA0-F1
#
_entry.id   AF-A0A7W7DKA0-F1
#
_cell.length_a   1.000
_cell.length_b   1.000
_cell.length_c   1.000
_cell.angle_alpha   90.00
_cell.angle_beta   90.00
_cell.angle_gamma   90.00
#
_symmetry.space_group_name_H-M   'P 1'
#
loop_
_entity.id
_entity.type
_entity.pdbx_description
1 polymer ?
#
loop_
_entity_poly.entity_id
_entity_poly.type
_entity_poly.pdbx_seq_one_letter_code
_entity_poly.pdbx_strand_id
1 'polypeptide(L)'
;MAVTEAPPVTRPPAAASRTGAAAVTAALVLLVAALAVVDITQGTAAVGPGQVLKALTGQADPGDASVVIASRLPRMAAGILVGVVLGIAGAVLQAVSRNVLASPDTLAVNAGSYLALGLVGASGVSLPLLASSGVAFAGGLAAAAVVLALSGLGTGTVRLVLAGTALALGLNSVTEGLLLLFPQQTEGLYQWNQGSIGQNGFDGVLQMLPVALIGLVGLLLVARRVDALALGDDAARGLGVPVRATRVTVVVLAALLSAAAVTLAGPIGYVGLCAPALVRPLARRFRGFVRARAVLPVAGLAGAGLVLGSDVLLRALIPADTAVAVPTGVVTSLVGAVFLVVTALRLRDTAGADAPDRLRIPSRTAFLVTVTTLVAAVVGITLAGVLLGDSKLLLGDVANWVQGRAGQTVSFVLDTRVPRVLAALFAGAALALAGTLVQAVTRNPLAEPGVLGVSGGAALGAVLLVTTLPAAGSWGVAGAAFGGAALASAIVFGLSARGGYRQNRLVLVGIGMAAGSTALISLLIVLTDPFNAVKALTWLSGSTYGRTMPDVLPVALVLALGLAVAVARRTELDLVSLDEDTPRLLGLGLPRARLGFLVVGVLLAATAVASAGTIGFVGLVAPHAARALVGRRHVRVVPVAVLLGAALVGTADLLGRTVIAPAQLGAGLMTAVIGTPYFLYLLVRSRRAT
;
A
#
# COMPACT_ATOMS: atom_id res chain seq x y z
N MET A 1 -53.75 -31.96 20.18
CA MET A 1 -53.39 -31.94 18.75
C MET A 1 -53.51 -30.49 18.29
N ALA A 2 -52.42 -29.73 18.32
CA ALA A 2 -52.38 -28.35 17.85
C ALA A 2 -51.05 -28.20 17.08
N VAL A 3 -51.17 -28.22 15.76
CA VAL A 3 -50.05 -28.06 14.83
C VAL A 3 -49.77 -26.57 14.75
N THR A 4 -48.61 -26.14 15.24
CA THR A 4 -48.09 -24.79 15.05
C THR A 4 -47.68 -24.61 13.59
N GLU A 5 -48.40 -23.75 12.87
CA GLU A 5 -48.05 -23.33 11.51
C GLU A 5 -46.67 -22.68 11.48
N ALA A 6 -45.81 -23.17 10.59
CA ALA A 6 -44.54 -22.52 10.29
C ALA A 6 -44.80 -21.15 9.62
N PRO A 7 -44.03 -20.10 9.95
CA PRO A 7 -44.22 -18.79 9.33
C PRO A 7 -43.98 -18.86 7.82
N PRO A 8 -44.70 -18.07 7.00
CA PRO A 8 -44.57 -18.10 5.57
C PRO A 8 -43.15 -17.70 5.16
N VAL A 9 -42.51 -18.55 4.37
CA VAL A 9 -41.22 -18.26 3.73
C VAL A 9 -41.41 -17.01 2.87
N THR A 10 -40.83 -15.89 3.29
CA THR A 10 -40.82 -14.66 2.51
C THR A 10 -40.15 -14.93 1.17
N ARG A 11 -40.93 -14.90 0.08
CA ARG A 11 -40.39 -15.03 -1.28
C ARG A 11 -39.35 -13.93 -1.48
N PRO A 12 -38.13 -14.24 -1.98
CA PRO A 12 -37.18 -13.21 -2.35
C PRO A 12 -37.83 -12.26 -3.37
N PRO A 13 -37.55 -10.94 -3.31
CA PRO A 13 -38.19 -9.96 -4.18
C PRO A 13 -37.98 -10.33 -5.65
N ALA A 14 -39.03 -10.15 -6.46
CA ALA A 14 -39.09 -10.55 -7.86
C ALA A 14 -37.82 -10.16 -8.64
N ALA A 15 -37.15 -11.17 -9.19
CA ALA A 15 -35.90 -11.03 -9.93
C ALA A 15 -36.12 -10.23 -11.22
N ALA A 16 -35.36 -9.14 -11.40
CA ALA A 16 -35.42 -8.36 -12.62
C ALA A 16 -34.88 -9.15 -13.83
N SER A 17 -35.55 -8.96 -14.97
CA SER A 17 -35.36 -9.63 -16.26
C SER A 17 -34.01 -9.33 -16.92
N ARG A 18 -33.62 -10.17 -17.90
CA ARG A 18 -32.42 -9.98 -18.75
C ARG A 18 -32.38 -8.59 -19.42
N THR A 19 -33.54 -7.98 -19.67
CA THR A 19 -33.66 -6.62 -20.23
C THR A 19 -33.05 -5.55 -19.31
N GLY A 20 -33.13 -5.71 -17.99
CA GLY A 20 -32.51 -4.78 -17.03
C GLY A 20 -30.98 -4.79 -17.07
N ALA A 21 -30.38 -5.97 -17.28
CA ALA A 21 -28.93 -6.07 -17.45
C ALA A 21 -28.45 -5.36 -18.72
N ALA A 22 -29.16 -5.56 -19.85
CA ALA A 22 -28.84 -4.88 -21.11
C ALA A 22 -28.97 -3.35 -21.00
N ALA A 23 -30.02 -2.86 -20.34
CA ALA A 23 -30.21 -1.42 -20.12
C ALA A 23 -29.08 -0.80 -19.27
N VAL A 24 -28.63 -1.49 -18.21
CA VAL A 24 -27.50 -1.03 -17.38
C VAL A 24 -26.20 -1.01 -18.18
N THR A 25 -25.93 -2.05 -18.98
CA THR A 25 -24.76 -2.06 -19.85
C THR A 25 -24.81 -0.94 -20.88
N ALA A 26 -25.97 -0.69 -21.51
CA ALA A 26 -26.14 0.42 -22.45
C ALA A 26 -25.93 1.78 -21.77
N ALA A 27 -26.46 1.98 -20.57
CA ALA A 27 -26.26 3.20 -19.80
C ALA A 27 -24.78 3.42 -19.45
N LEU A 28 -24.03 2.36 -19.11
CA LEU A 28 -22.58 2.46 -18.87
C LEU A 28 -21.80 2.80 -20.15
N VAL A 29 -22.17 2.21 -21.30
CA VAL A 29 -21.56 2.55 -22.59
C VAL A 29 -21.82 4.03 -22.93
N LEU A 30 -23.06 4.50 -22.76
CA LEU A 30 -23.42 5.90 -22.97
C LEU A 30 -22.68 6.83 -22.02
N LEU A 31 -22.51 6.46 -20.75
CA LEU A 31 -21.72 7.22 -19.78
C LEU A 31 -20.26 7.33 -20.22
N VAL A 32 -19.63 6.23 -20.62
CA VAL A 32 -18.24 6.22 -21.10
C VAL A 32 -18.11 7.07 -22.36
N ALA A 33 -19.06 6.97 -23.30
CA ALA A 33 -19.08 7.78 -24.51
C ALA A 33 -19.24 9.28 -24.20
N ALA A 34 -20.13 9.64 -23.27
CA ALA A 34 -20.32 11.02 -22.83
C ALA A 34 -19.05 11.57 -22.15
N LEU A 35 -18.43 10.81 -21.26
CA LEU A 35 -17.17 11.19 -20.62
C LEU A 35 -16.03 11.33 -21.64
N ALA A 36 -15.97 10.45 -22.64
CA ALA A 36 -15.01 10.52 -23.73
C ALA A 36 -15.17 11.80 -24.56
N VAL A 37 -16.41 12.18 -24.90
CA VAL A 37 -16.69 13.44 -25.60
C VAL A 37 -16.27 14.64 -24.74
N VAL A 38 -16.62 14.64 -23.45
CA VAL A 38 -16.23 15.72 -22.53
C VAL A 38 -14.70 15.81 -22.44
N ASP A 39 -14.00 14.69 -22.30
CA ASP A 39 -12.53 14.64 -22.21
C ASP A 39 -11.85 15.24 -23.45
N ILE A 40 -12.36 14.94 -24.66
CA ILE A 40 -11.81 15.52 -25.90
C ILE A 40 -12.13 17.02 -26.02
N THR A 41 -13.18 17.52 -25.37
CA THR A 41 -13.55 18.95 -25.42
C THR A 41 -12.85 19.79 -24.36
N GLN A 42 -12.35 19.20 -23.29
CA GLN A 42 -11.63 19.89 -22.23
C GLN A 42 -10.13 20.01 -22.54
N GLY A 43 -9.51 21.12 -22.15
CA GLY A 43 -8.08 21.31 -22.26
C GLY A 43 -7.66 22.78 -22.14
N THR A 44 -6.35 23.01 -22.25
CA THR A 44 -5.73 24.35 -22.21
C THR A 44 -6.03 25.17 -23.46
N ALA A 45 -6.15 24.52 -24.62
CA ALA A 45 -6.53 25.18 -25.87
C ALA A 45 -8.05 25.39 -25.98
N ALA A 46 -8.47 26.53 -26.52
CA ALA A 46 -9.87 26.92 -26.75
C ALA A 46 -10.54 26.14 -27.91
N VAL A 47 -10.44 24.81 -27.88
CA VAL A 47 -10.99 23.90 -28.88
C VAL A 47 -12.29 23.31 -28.32
N GLY A 48 -13.42 23.83 -28.79
CA GLY A 48 -14.76 23.37 -28.42
C GLY A 48 -15.25 22.19 -29.26
N PRO A 49 -16.49 21.70 -29.01
CA PRO A 49 -17.04 20.53 -29.69
C PRO A 49 -17.11 20.66 -31.21
N GLY A 50 -17.37 21.87 -31.72
CA GLY A 50 -17.41 22.14 -33.16
C GLY A 50 -16.03 22.03 -33.82
N GLN A 51 -14.98 22.51 -33.15
CA GLN A 51 -13.60 22.38 -33.63
C GLN A 51 -13.11 20.93 -33.54
N VAL A 52 -13.51 20.18 -32.51
CA VAL A 52 -13.23 18.73 -32.42
C VAL A 52 -13.86 18.00 -33.61
N LEU A 53 -15.11 18.30 -33.95
CA LEU A 53 -15.77 17.67 -35.09
C LEU A 53 -15.05 18.03 -36.40
N LYS A 54 -14.70 19.31 -36.60
CA LYS A 54 -13.90 19.75 -37.75
C LYS A 54 -12.54 19.06 -37.80
N ALA A 55 -11.89 18.83 -36.67
CA ALA A 55 -10.61 18.14 -36.62
C ALA A 55 -10.74 16.67 -37.03
N LEU A 56 -11.81 16.01 -36.60
CA LEU A 56 -12.12 14.62 -36.99
C LEU A 56 -12.53 14.49 -38.46
N THR A 57 -13.14 15.52 -39.05
CA THR A 57 -13.53 15.53 -40.47
C THR A 57 -12.47 16.13 -41.40
N GLY A 58 -11.31 16.54 -40.88
CA GLY A 58 -10.21 17.13 -41.66
C GLY A 58 -10.42 18.59 -42.09
N GLN A 59 -11.37 19.30 -41.47
CA GLN A 59 -11.77 20.68 -41.77
C GLN A 59 -11.32 21.70 -40.70
N ALA A 60 -10.56 21.29 -39.69
CA ALA A 60 -10.04 22.19 -38.67
C ALA A 60 -8.73 22.85 -39.09
N ASP A 61 -8.45 24.00 -38.47
CA ASP A 61 -7.16 24.66 -38.60
C ASP A 61 -6.04 23.73 -38.08
N PRO A 62 -4.82 23.79 -38.65
CA PRO A 62 -3.73 22.87 -38.30
C PRO A 62 -3.41 22.86 -36.79
N GLY A 63 -3.53 24.00 -36.11
CA GLY A 63 -3.33 24.12 -34.66
C GLY A 63 -4.36 23.31 -33.87
N ASP A 64 -5.65 23.54 -34.12
CA ASP A 64 -6.76 22.84 -33.46
C ASP A 64 -6.72 21.33 -33.78
N ALA A 65 -6.43 20.98 -35.03
CA ALA A 65 -6.28 19.59 -35.46
C ALA A 65 -5.15 18.89 -34.70
N SER A 66 -4.00 19.55 -34.53
CA SER A 66 -2.86 18.98 -33.80
C SER A 66 -3.19 18.72 -32.32
N VAL A 67 -3.92 19.63 -31.67
CA VAL A 67 -4.33 19.45 -30.26
C VAL A 67 -5.26 18.25 -30.12
N VAL A 68 -6.27 18.13 -31.00
CA VAL A 68 -7.25 17.05 -30.93
C VAL A 68 -6.60 15.71 -31.26
N ILE A 69 -5.85 15.63 -32.37
CA ILE A 69 -5.31 14.38 -32.91
C ILE A 69 -4.08 13.91 -32.13
N ALA A 70 -3.15 14.82 -31.77
CA ALA A 70 -1.90 14.43 -31.13
C ALA A 70 -1.97 14.34 -29.61
N SER A 71 -2.90 15.07 -28.96
CA SER A 71 -2.97 15.13 -27.49
C SER A 71 -4.27 14.56 -26.93
N ARG A 72 -5.44 15.03 -27.38
CA ARG A 72 -6.72 14.70 -26.71
C ARG A 72 -7.24 13.30 -27.04
N LEU A 73 -7.30 12.94 -28.32
CA LEU A 73 -7.73 11.61 -28.76
C LEU A 73 -6.88 10.46 -28.19
N PRO A 74 -5.53 10.51 -28.21
CA PRO A 74 -4.74 9.43 -27.64
C PRO A 74 -4.90 9.32 -26.13
N ARG A 75 -5.06 10.43 -25.41
CA ARG A 75 -5.32 10.43 -23.97
C ARG A 75 -6.65 9.76 -23.63
N MET A 76 -7.72 10.13 -24.34
CA MET A 76 -9.03 9.50 -24.19
C MET A 76 -8.95 7.99 -24.49
N ALA A 77 -8.29 7.62 -25.60
CA ALA A 77 -8.12 6.21 -25.99
C ALA A 77 -7.33 5.42 -24.95
N ALA A 78 -6.25 5.99 -24.40
CA ALA A 78 -5.47 5.41 -23.32
C ALA A 78 -6.32 5.25 -22.05
N GLY A 79 -7.10 6.26 -21.67
CA GLY A 79 -8.00 6.20 -20.52
C GLY A 79 -9.04 5.08 -20.61
N ILE A 80 -9.66 4.91 -21.79
CA ILE A 80 -10.59 3.80 -22.05
C ILE A 80 -9.86 2.46 -21.95
N LEU A 81 -8.76 2.30 -22.68
CA LEU A 81 -8.02 1.03 -22.73
C LEU A 81 -7.55 0.60 -21.34
N VAL A 82 -6.87 1.50 -20.62
CA VAL A 82 -6.35 1.25 -19.26
C VAL A 82 -7.49 0.93 -18.29
N GLY A 83 -8.58 1.70 -18.31
CA GLY A 83 -9.73 1.46 -17.45
C GLY A 83 -10.38 0.10 -17.72
N VAL A 84 -10.55 -0.29 -19.00
CA VAL A 84 -11.11 -1.61 -19.38
C VAL A 84 -10.24 -2.75 -18.87
N VAL A 85 -8.93 -2.71 -19.13
CA VAL A 85 -8.05 -3.83 -18.79
C VAL A 85 -7.86 -3.96 -17.28
N LEU A 86 -7.74 -2.84 -16.53
CA LEU A 86 -7.63 -2.88 -15.07
C LEU A 86 -8.93 -3.34 -14.41
N GLY A 87 -10.09 -2.87 -14.91
CA GLY A 87 -11.39 -3.29 -14.41
C GLY A 87 -11.64 -4.79 -14.58
N ILE A 88 -11.27 -5.35 -15.74
CA ILE A 88 -11.38 -6.78 -16.04
C ILE A 88 -10.37 -7.61 -15.23
N ALA A 89 -9.10 -7.19 -15.18
CA ALA A 89 -8.07 -7.87 -14.40
C ALA A 89 -8.46 -7.93 -12.92
N GLY A 90 -8.96 -6.82 -12.37
CA GLY A 90 -9.50 -6.75 -11.01
C GLY A 90 -10.67 -7.71 -10.78
N ALA A 91 -11.69 -7.70 -11.65
CA ALA A 91 -12.84 -8.59 -11.52
C ALA A 91 -12.45 -10.07 -11.51
N VAL A 92 -11.55 -10.47 -12.40
CA VAL A 92 -11.06 -11.84 -12.48
C VAL A 92 -10.23 -12.23 -11.26
N LEU A 93 -9.32 -11.35 -10.80
CA LEU A 93 -8.50 -11.61 -9.62
C LEU A 93 -9.38 -11.73 -8.37
N GLN A 94 -10.40 -10.90 -8.20
CA GLN A 94 -11.36 -11.02 -7.10
C GLN A 94 -12.16 -12.32 -7.16
N ALA A 95 -12.55 -12.77 -8.36
CA ALA A 95 -13.29 -14.02 -8.54
C ALA A 95 -12.44 -15.24 -8.20
N VAL A 96 -11.22 -15.34 -8.76
CA VAL A 96 -10.32 -16.47 -8.51
C VAL A 96 -9.74 -16.46 -7.11
N SER A 97 -9.50 -15.27 -6.54
CA SER A 97 -9.00 -15.16 -5.18
C SER A 97 -10.06 -15.42 -4.11
N ARG A 98 -11.33 -15.28 -4.47
CA ARG A 98 -12.46 -15.16 -3.52
C ARG A 98 -12.23 -14.07 -2.47
N ASN A 99 -11.44 -13.06 -2.82
CA ASN A 99 -11.11 -11.93 -1.96
C ASN A 99 -11.54 -10.64 -2.67
N VAL A 100 -12.42 -9.87 -2.02
CA VAL A 100 -12.92 -8.58 -2.55
C VAL A 100 -11.82 -7.54 -2.67
N LEU A 101 -10.76 -7.68 -1.88
CA LEU A 101 -9.64 -6.75 -1.85
C LEU A 101 -8.52 -7.11 -2.82
N ALA A 102 -8.66 -8.20 -3.59
CA ALA A 102 -7.68 -8.50 -4.62
C ALA A 102 -7.73 -7.45 -5.73
N SER A 103 -6.59 -6.84 -6.02
CA SER A 103 -6.37 -5.96 -7.17
C SER A 103 -5.15 -6.42 -7.97
N PRO A 104 -5.00 -5.97 -9.23
CA PRO A 104 -3.80 -6.24 -10.02
C PRO A 104 -2.50 -5.77 -9.33
N ASP A 105 -2.57 -4.73 -8.50
CA ASP A 105 -1.43 -4.22 -7.72
C ASP A 105 -0.84 -5.28 -6.77
N THR A 106 -1.66 -6.24 -6.33
CA THR A 106 -1.24 -7.34 -5.47
C THR A 106 -0.36 -8.36 -6.18
N LEU A 107 -0.13 -8.23 -7.50
CA LEU A 107 0.83 -9.05 -8.27
C LEU A 107 2.22 -8.41 -8.39
N ALA A 108 2.45 -7.27 -7.72
CA ALA A 108 3.71 -6.50 -7.77
C ALA A 108 4.13 -6.04 -9.18
N VAL A 109 3.21 -6.04 -10.16
CA VAL A 109 3.49 -5.62 -11.54
C VAL A 109 3.97 -4.18 -11.58
N ASN A 110 3.26 -3.26 -10.91
CA ASN A 110 3.63 -1.83 -10.86
C ASN A 110 5.05 -1.65 -10.31
N ALA A 111 5.34 -2.30 -9.18
CA ALA A 111 6.65 -2.20 -8.50
C ALA A 111 7.78 -2.84 -9.33
N GLY A 112 7.49 -3.92 -10.06
CA GLY A 112 8.43 -4.54 -11.00
C GLY A 112 8.76 -3.64 -12.19
N SER A 113 7.74 -3.03 -12.81
CA SER A 113 7.92 -2.06 -13.88
C SER A 113 8.71 -0.83 -13.39
N TYR A 114 8.39 -0.34 -12.19
CA TYR A 114 9.04 0.80 -11.60
C TYR A 114 10.51 0.56 -11.30
N LEU A 115 10.86 -0.59 -10.70
CA LEU A 115 12.25 -0.97 -10.46
C LEU A 115 13.02 -1.15 -11.76
N ALA A 116 12.43 -1.77 -12.79
CA ALA A 116 13.10 -1.97 -14.07
C ALA A 116 13.45 -0.64 -14.74
N LEU A 117 12.53 0.32 -14.74
CA LEU A 117 12.80 1.69 -15.18
C LEU A 117 13.81 2.40 -14.29
N GLY A 118 13.76 2.19 -12.97
CA GLY A 118 14.73 2.74 -12.02
C GLY A 118 16.15 2.24 -12.24
N LEU A 119 16.34 0.96 -12.54
CA LEU A 119 17.65 0.39 -12.83
C LEU A 119 18.23 0.93 -14.14
N VAL A 120 17.39 1.05 -15.18
CA VAL A 120 17.81 1.67 -16.45
C VAL A 120 18.13 3.15 -16.26
N GLY A 121 17.25 3.89 -15.58
CA GLY A 121 17.46 5.31 -15.26
C GLY A 121 18.77 5.51 -14.50
N ALA A 122 18.99 4.77 -13.42
CA ALA A 122 20.22 4.85 -12.62
C ALA A 122 21.50 4.50 -13.40
N SER A 123 21.41 3.68 -14.47
CA SER A 123 22.56 3.39 -15.35
C SER A 123 22.99 4.57 -16.23
N GLY A 124 22.18 5.63 -16.32
CA GLY A 124 22.41 6.78 -17.19
C GLY A 124 22.14 6.51 -18.68
N VAL A 125 21.64 5.33 -19.03
CA VAL A 125 21.31 4.96 -20.41
C VAL A 125 19.95 5.55 -20.79
N SER A 126 19.95 6.47 -21.76
CA SER A 126 18.71 6.96 -22.37
C SER A 126 18.20 5.96 -23.40
N LEU A 127 17.00 5.42 -23.17
CA LEU A 127 16.35 4.48 -24.09
C LEU A 127 15.28 5.20 -24.92
N PRO A 128 15.12 4.84 -26.22
CA PRO A 128 13.94 5.22 -26.98
C PRO A 128 12.65 4.74 -26.31
N LEU A 129 11.53 5.43 -26.59
CA LEU A 129 10.24 5.13 -25.96
C LEU A 129 9.83 3.65 -26.07
N LEU A 130 10.04 3.02 -27.24
CA LEU A 130 9.74 1.60 -27.43
C LEU A 130 10.54 0.69 -26.50
N ALA A 131 11.81 1.01 -26.28
CA ALA A 131 12.69 0.25 -25.41
C ALA A 131 12.34 0.48 -23.93
N SER A 132 12.01 1.71 -23.51
CA SER A 132 11.57 1.98 -22.14
C SER A 132 10.22 1.33 -21.82
N SER A 133 9.26 1.35 -22.76
CA SER A 133 8.00 0.62 -22.64
C SER A 133 8.23 -0.89 -22.54
N GLY A 134 9.14 -1.45 -23.35
CA GLY A 134 9.51 -2.87 -23.27
C GLY A 134 10.13 -3.25 -21.93
N VAL A 135 11.01 -2.41 -21.37
CA VAL A 135 11.62 -2.60 -20.05
C VAL A 135 10.57 -2.59 -18.94
N ALA A 136 9.68 -1.58 -18.94
CA ALA A 136 8.60 -1.50 -17.95
C ALA A 136 7.70 -2.74 -18.00
N PHE A 137 7.32 -3.16 -19.21
CA PHE A 137 6.48 -4.34 -19.44
C PHE A 137 7.15 -5.63 -18.94
N ALA A 138 8.41 -5.85 -19.31
CA ALA A 138 9.18 -7.03 -18.91
C ALA A 138 9.41 -7.07 -17.39
N GLY A 139 9.74 -5.94 -16.77
CA GLY A 139 9.92 -5.82 -15.33
C GLY A 139 8.65 -6.17 -14.54
N GLY A 140 7.50 -5.70 -15.02
CA GLY A 140 6.20 -6.01 -14.40
C GLY A 140 5.84 -7.50 -14.50
N LEU A 141 6.05 -8.12 -15.66
CA LEU A 141 5.83 -9.57 -15.83
C LEU A 141 6.80 -10.42 -15.01
N ALA A 142 8.08 -10.00 -14.92
CA ALA A 142 9.08 -10.68 -14.10
C ALA A 142 8.69 -10.66 -12.62
N ALA A 143 8.25 -9.51 -12.09
CA ALA A 143 7.76 -9.42 -10.72
C ALA A 143 6.53 -10.33 -10.48
N ALA A 144 5.56 -10.33 -11.39
CA ALA A 144 4.40 -11.22 -11.29
C ALA A 144 4.78 -12.71 -11.33
N ALA A 145 5.78 -13.09 -12.13
CA ALA A 145 6.31 -14.45 -12.18
C ALA A 145 6.97 -14.86 -10.85
N VAL A 146 7.74 -13.95 -10.23
CA VAL A 146 8.32 -14.16 -8.89
C VAL A 146 7.21 -14.35 -7.84
N VAL A 147 6.18 -13.51 -7.85
CA VAL A 147 5.02 -13.65 -6.94
C VAL A 147 4.33 -15.00 -7.11
N LEU A 148 4.10 -15.43 -8.36
CA LEU A 148 3.50 -16.73 -8.68
C LEU A 148 4.36 -17.90 -8.20
N ALA A 149 5.69 -17.82 -8.39
CA ALA A 149 6.62 -18.84 -7.94
C ALA A 149 6.63 -18.98 -6.41
N LEU A 150 6.68 -17.85 -5.69
CA LEU A 150 6.74 -17.80 -4.23
C LEU A 150 5.43 -18.24 -3.56
N SER A 151 4.30 -17.87 -4.15
CA SER A 151 2.96 -18.23 -3.67
C SER A 151 2.64 -19.71 -3.87
N GLY A 152 3.40 -20.36 -4.75
CA GLY A 152 3.18 -21.72 -5.17
C GLY A 152 2.13 -21.82 -6.26
N LEU A 153 2.51 -22.42 -7.39
CA LEU A 153 1.65 -22.61 -8.55
C LEU A 153 0.31 -23.25 -8.14
N GLY A 154 -0.75 -22.44 -8.13
CA GLY A 154 -2.10 -22.88 -7.86
C GLY A 154 -2.50 -23.06 -6.38
N THR A 155 -1.70 -22.66 -5.38
CA THR A 155 -2.04 -22.81 -3.94
C THR A 155 -2.36 -21.49 -3.24
N GLY A 156 -3.53 -21.39 -2.59
CA GLY A 156 -3.87 -20.35 -1.61
C GLY A 156 -3.87 -18.89 -2.11
N THR A 157 -5.05 -18.30 -2.28
CA THR A 157 -5.24 -16.96 -2.86
C THR A 157 -4.78 -15.83 -1.94
N VAL A 158 -4.87 -16.03 -0.61
CA VAL A 158 -4.33 -15.11 0.40
C VAL A 158 -2.80 -15.04 0.34
N ARG A 159 -2.13 -16.17 0.09
CA ARG A 159 -0.66 -16.22 -0.03
C ARG A 159 -0.18 -15.42 -1.24
N LEU A 160 -0.92 -15.49 -2.35
CA LEU A 160 -0.64 -14.68 -3.55
C LEU A 160 -0.61 -13.18 -3.23
N VAL A 161 -1.65 -12.70 -2.55
CA VAL A 161 -1.75 -11.29 -2.15
C VAL A 161 -0.60 -10.92 -1.20
N LEU A 162 -0.34 -11.73 -0.17
CA LEU A 162 0.73 -11.47 0.80
C LEU A 162 2.13 -11.45 0.17
N ALA A 163 2.42 -12.42 -0.71
CA ALA A 163 3.69 -12.50 -1.41
C ALA A 163 3.89 -11.27 -2.30
N GLY A 164 2.87 -10.89 -3.06
CA GLY A 164 2.98 -9.74 -3.97
C GLY A 164 3.02 -8.40 -3.24
N THR A 165 2.25 -8.19 -2.17
CA THR A 165 2.38 -6.96 -1.37
C THR A 165 3.76 -6.86 -0.72
N ALA A 166 4.31 -7.97 -0.21
CA ALA A 166 5.66 -7.96 0.37
C ALA A 166 6.72 -7.68 -0.69
N LEU A 167 6.66 -8.36 -1.84
CA LEU A 167 7.58 -8.11 -2.95
C LEU A 167 7.50 -6.65 -3.43
N ALA A 168 6.28 -6.11 -3.63
CA ALA A 168 6.09 -4.75 -4.09
C ALA A 168 6.74 -3.72 -3.15
N LEU A 169 6.60 -3.89 -1.83
CA LEU A 169 7.25 -3.00 -0.87
C LEU A 169 8.78 -3.05 -0.97
N GLY A 170 9.36 -4.25 -1.08
CA GLY A 170 10.82 -4.40 -1.25
C GLY A 170 11.33 -3.77 -2.55
N LEU A 171 10.65 -3.99 -3.68
CA LEU A 171 11.02 -3.42 -4.98
C LEU A 171 10.88 -1.88 -4.98
N ASN A 172 9.82 -1.35 -4.35
CA ASN A 172 9.64 0.10 -4.20
C ASN A 172 10.75 0.72 -3.36
N SER A 173 11.14 0.09 -2.24
CA SER A 173 12.22 0.62 -1.38
C SER A 173 13.58 0.62 -2.07
N VAL A 174 13.87 -0.37 -2.92
CA VAL A 174 15.08 -0.34 -3.76
C VAL A 174 14.99 0.82 -4.76
N THR A 175 13.83 1.00 -5.40
CA THR A 175 13.64 2.05 -6.42
C THR A 175 13.76 3.45 -5.80
N GLU A 176 13.11 3.69 -4.65
CA GLU A 176 13.24 4.94 -3.90
C GLU A 176 14.69 5.21 -3.47
N GLY A 177 15.46 4.16 -3.14
CA GLY A 177 16.90 4.27 -2.93
C GLY A 177 17.65 4.75 -4.16
N LEU A 178 17.32 4.23 -5.35
CA LEU A 178 17.91 4.69 -6.62
C LEU A 178 17.56 6.16 -6.90
N LEU A 179 16.33 6.58 -6.64
CA LEU A 179 15.89 7.98 -6.81
C LEU A 179 16.68 8.95 -5.92
N LEU A 180 17.01 8.55 -4.70
CA LEU A 180 17.79 9.37 -3.77
C LEU A 180 19.29 9.38 -4.09
N LEU A 181 19.83 8.27 -4.61
CA LEU A 181 21.25 8.16 -4.94
C LEU A 181 21.60 8.78 -6.30
N PHE A 182 20.67 8.75 -7.26
CA PHE A 182 20.87 9.19 -8.64
C PHE A 182 19.78 10.16 -9.11
N PRO A 183 19.54 11.28 -8.39
CA PRO A 183 18.37 12.12 -8.61
C PRO A 183 18.35 12.74 -10.02
N GLN A 184 19.50 13.03 -10.62
CA GLN A 184 19.60 13.53 -11.99
C GLN A 184 19.28 12.44 -13.03
N GLN A 185 19.79 11.22 -12.84
CA GLN A 185 19.59 10.14 -13.80
C GLN A 185 18.17 9.55 -13.72
N THR A 186 17.51 9.65 -12.56
CA THR A 186 16.13 9.20 -12.34
C THR A 186 15.10 10.34 -12.46
N GLU A 187 15.45 11.43 -13.13
CA GLU A 187 14.53 12.55 -13.32
C GLU A 187 13.24 12.10 -14.02
N GLY A 188 12.09 12.61 -13.58
CA GLY A 188 10.76 12.24 -14.09
C GLY A 188 10.26 10.85 -13.67
N LEU A 189 11.11 9.97 -13.14
CA LEU A 189 10.72 8.62 -12.74
C LEU A 189 9.68 8.63 -11.60
N TYR A 190 9.81 9.55 -10.65
CA TYR A 190 8.80 9.75 -9.61
C TYR A 190 7.44 10.13 -10.20
N GLN A 191 7.39 11.02 -11.19
CA GLN A 191 6.15 11.43 -11.85
C GLN A 191 5.54 10.28 -12.65
N TRP A 192 6.36 9.48 -13.32
CA TRP A 192 5.92 8.27 -14.02
C TRP A 192 5.20 7.29 -13.07
N ASN A 193 5.70 7.14 -11.84
CA ASN A 193 5.09 6.28 -10.82
C ASN A 193 3.69 6.76 -10.37
N GLN A 194 3.36 8.04 -10.57
CA GLN A 194 2.05 8.59 -10.23
C GLN A 194 0.99 8.35 -11.30
N GLY A 195 1.39 7.87 -12.47
CA GLY A 195 0.51 7.49 -13.57
C GLY A 195 -0.20 8.65 -14.27
N SER A 196 -0.02 8.74 -15.59
CA SER A 196 -0.70 9.70 -16.46
C SER A 196 -1.12 9.05 -17.77
N ILE A 197 -2.42 9.17 -18.11
CA ILE A 197 -2.96 8.69 -19.40
C ILE A 197 -2.55 9.57 -20.59
N GLY A 198 -1.88 10.71 -20.35
CA GLY A 198 -1.51 11.67 -21.39
C GLY A 198 -0.06 11.60 -21.90
N GLN A 199 0.75 10.63 -21.46
CA GLN A 199 2.21 10.70 -21.62
C GLN A 199 2.78 9.97 -22.86
N ASN A 200 2.06 9.02 -23.47
CA ASN A 200 2.59 8.09 -24.48
C ASN A 200 1.99 8.23 -25.89
N GLY A 201 1.11 9.21 -26.11
CA GLY A 201 0.50 9.47 -27.42
C GLY A 201 -0.28 8.27 -28.00
N PHE A 202 -0.56 8.31 -29.31
CA PHE A 202 -1.28 7.23 -30.00
C PHE A 202 -0.42 5.99 -30.23
N ASP A 203 0.88 6.17 -30.40
CA ASP A 203 1.82 5.07 -30.63
C ASP A 203 1.84 4.09 -29.45
N GLY A 204 1.84 4.60 -28.22
CA GLY A 204 1.75 3.76 -27.02
C GLY A 204 0.45 2.96 -26.97
N VAL A 205 -0.68 3.58 -27.34
CA VAL A 205 -1.99 2.90 -27.38
C VAL A 205 -1.97 1.78 -28.41
N LEU A 206 -1.49 2.06 -29.63
CA LEU A 206 -1.40 1.08 -30.71
C LEU A 206 -0.45 -0.07 -30.37
N GLN A 207 0.64 0.21 -29.67
CA GLN A 207 1.61 -0.81 -29.24
C GLN A 207 1.03 -1.75 -28.18
N MET A 208 0.26 -1.23 -27.22
CA MET A 208 -0.31 -2.02 -26.13
C MET A 208 -1.65 -2.68 -26.49
N LEU A 209 -2.33 -2.21 -27.53
CA LEU A 209 -3.64 -2.72 -27.94
C LEU A 209 -3.63 -4.22 -28.29
N PRO A 210 -2.70 -4.78 -29.10
CA PRO A 210 -2.66 -6.21 -29.38
C PRO A 210 -2.47 -7.05 -28.11
N VAL A 211 -1.61 -6.60 -27.20
CA VAL A 211 -1.34 -7.28 -25.92
C VAL A 211 -2.57 -7.28 -25.03
N ALA A 212 -3.25 -6.13 -24.93
CA ALA A 212 -4.51 -6.00 -24.23
C ALA A 212 -5.60 -6.93 -24.82
N LEU A 213 -5.74 -6.96 -26.15
CA LEU A 213 -6.70 -7.84 -26.83
C LEU A 213 -6.42 -9.32 -26.54
N ILE A 214 -5.16 -9.76 -26.57
CA ILE A 214 -4.78 -11.14 -26.21
C ILE A 214 -5.22 -11.47 -24.78
N GLY A 215 -4.93 -10.58 -23.82
CA GLY A 215 -5.34 -10.77 -22.42
C GLY A 215 -6.87 -10.81 -22.25
N LEU A 216 -7.58 -9.89 -22.89
CA LEU A 216 -9.05 -9.79 -22.85
C LEU A 216 -9.72 -11.03 -23.43
N VAL A 217 -9.33 -11.43 -24.64
CA VAL A 217 -9.86 -12.61 -25.32
C VAL A 217 -9.54 -13.87 -24.51
N GLY A 218 -8.30 -14.01 -24.02
CA GLY A 218 -7.89 -15.12 -23.17
C GLY A 218 -8.77 -15.26 -21.92
N LEU A 219 -9.08 -14.16 -21.23
CA LEU A 219 -9.94 -14.18 -20.05
C LEU A 219 -11.40 -14.53 -20.40
N LEU A 220 -11.92 -14.05 -21.54
CA LEU A 220 -13.27 -14.41 -22.02
C LEU A 220 -13.39 -15.90 -22.39
N LEU A 221 -12.33 -16.48 -22.95
CA LEU A 221 -12.26 -17.92 -23.25
C LEU A 221 -12.27 -18.76 -21.97
N VAL A 222 -11.54 -18.33 -20.94
CA VAL A 222 -11.43 -19.05 -19.66
C VAL A 222 -12.57 -18.72 -18.68
N ALA A 223 -13.43 -17.73 -18.98
CA ALA A 223 -14.48 -17.24 -18.10
C ALA A 223 -15.40 -18.33 -17.51
N ARG A 224 -15.75 -19.38 -18.28
CA ARG A 224 -16.56 -20.51 -17.76
C ARG A 224 -15.84 -21.27 -16.64
N ARG A 225 -14.52 -21.42 -16.74
CA ARG A 225 -13.70 -22.06 -15.71
C ARG A 225 -13.57 -21.16 -14.48
N VAL A 226 -13.56 -19.84 -14.66
CA VAL A 226 -13.60 -18.86 -13.56
C VAL A 226 -14.91 -18.94 -12.79
N ASP A 227 -16.05 -19.06 -13.49
CA ASP A 227 -17.37 -19.26 -12.86
C ASP A 227 -17.38 -20.52 -11.98
N ALA A 228 -16.81 -21.63 -12.47
CA ALA A 228 -16.69 -22.86 -11.69
C ALA A 228 -15.80 -22.68 -10.44
N LEU A 229 -14.66 -21.97 -10.58
CA LEU A 229 -13.77 -21.67 -9.45
C LEU A 229 -14.43 -20.82 -8.36
N ALA A 230 -15.36 -19.93 -8.74
CA ALA A 230 -16.09 -19.10 -7.78
C ALA A 230 -16.97 -19.92 -6.82
N LEU A 231 -17.41 -21.12 -7.23
CA LEU A 231 -18.18 -22.06 -6.40
C LEU A 231 -17.33 -22.77 -5.33
N GLY A 232 -15.99 -22.72 -5.46
CA GLY A 232 -15.04 -23.38 -4.57
C GLY A 232 -14.20 -24.43 -5.29
N ASP A 233 -13.02 -24.70 -4.73
CA ASP A 233 -12.01 -25.55 -5.37
C ASP A 233 -12.51 -26.99 -5.57
N ASP A 234 -13.26 -27.55 -4.62
CA ASP A 234 -13.78 -28.93 -4.71
C ASP A 234 -14.92 -29.06 -5.73
N ALA A 235 -15.84 -28.08 -5.75
CA ALA A 235 -16.92 -28.02 -6.74
C ALA A 235 -16.35 -27.85 -8.16
N ALA A 236 -15.34 -27.01 -8.34
CA ALA A 236 -14.66 -26.82 -9.63
C ALA A 236 -13.96 -28.11 -10.10
N ARG A 237 -13.30 -28.84 -9.19
CA ARG A 237 -12.69 -30.16 -9.53
C ARG A 237 -13.75 -31.18 -9.91
N GLY A 238 -14.89 -31.21 -9.21
CA GLY A 238 -16.02 -32.08 -9.55
C GLY A 238 -16.61 -31.81 -10.94
N LEU A 239 -16.54 -30.57 -11.43
CA LEU A 239 -16.94 -30.17 -12.78
C LEU A 239 -15.84 -30.40 -13.84
N GLY A 240 -14.74 -31.06 -13.50
CA GLY A 240 -13.64 -31.37 -14.41
C GLY A 240 -12.71 -30.18 -14.74
N VAL A 241 -12.80 -29.08 -13.98
CA VAL A 241 -11.94 -27.90 -14.22
C VAL A 241 -10.56 -28.12 -13.58
N PRO A 242 -9.46 -27.98 -14.35
CA PRO A 242 -8.12 -28.07 -13.78
C PRO A 242 -7.83 -26.81 -12.95
N VAL A 243 -8.13 -26.85 -11.65
CA VAL A 243 -8.08 -25.70 -10.73
C VAL A 243 -6.72 -25.00 -10.75
N ARG A 244 -5.62 -25.76 -10.63
CA ARG A 244 -4.26 -25.19 -10.58
C ARG A 244 -3.90 -24.48 -11.88
N ALA A 245 -4.06 -25.15 -13.02
CA ALA A 245 -3.76 -24.59 -14.33
C ALA A 245 -4.62 -23.36 -14.62
N THR A 246 -5.93 -23.45 -14.36
CA THR A 246 -6.86 -22.33 -14.57
C THR A 246 -6.47 -21.12 -13.72
N ARG A 247 -6.10 -21.31 -12.44
CA ARG A 247 -5.64 -20.23 -11.57
C ARG A 247 -4.36 -19.57 -12.11
N VAL A 248 -3.39 -20.37 -12.54
CA VAL A 248 -2.15 -19.84 -13.14
C VAL A 248 -2.45 -19.07 -14.43
N THR A 249 -3.21 -19.66 -15.36
CA THR A 249 -3.58 -19.00 -16.62
C THR A 249 -4.29 -17.66 -16.38
N VAL A 250 -5.23 -17.64 -15.45
CA VAL A 250 -5.96 -16.43 -15.07
C VAL A 250 -5.02 -15.37 -14.50
N VAL A 251 -4.15 -15.72 -13.56
CA VAL A 251 -3.23 -14.76 -12.94
C VAL A 251 -2.23 -14.23 -13.96
N VAL A 252 -1.74 -15.08 -14.87
CA VAL A 252 -0.84 -14.65 -15.97
C VAL A 252 -1.55 -13.68 -16.91
N LEU A 253 -2.78 -13.97 -17.32
CA LEU A 253 -3.54 -13.06 -18.19
C LEU A 253 -3.89 -11.74 -17.47
N ALA A 254 -4.21 -11.78 -16.17
CA ALA A 254 -4.42 -10.57 -15.38
C ALA A 254 -3.12 -9.76 -15.22
N ALA A 255 -1.98 -10.42 -15.02
CA ALA A 255 -0.67 -9.78 -14.97
C ALA A 255 -0.31 -9.15 -16.32
N LEU A 256 -0.61 -9.81 -17.44
CA LEU A 256 -0.42 -9.29 -18.79
C LEU A 256 -1.24 -8.01 -19.02
N LEU A 257 -2.52 -8.02 -18.66
CA LEU A 257 -3.38 -6.84 -18.75
C LEU A 257 -2.90 -5.69 -17.84
N SER A 258 -2.46 -6.02 -16.62
CA SER A 258 -1.89 -5.04 -15.70
C SER A 258 -0.58 -4.45 -16.23
N ALA A 259 0.30 -5.27 -16.80
CA ALA A 259 1.57 -4.82 -17.36
C ALA A 259 1.36 -3.92 -18.57
N ALA A 260 0.39 -4.24 -19.44
CA ALA A 260 0.01 -3.39 -20.56
C ALA A 260 -0.53 -2.01 -20.09
N ALA A 261 -1.37 -2.00 -19.05
CA ALA A 261 -1.88 -0.76 -18.45
C ALA A 261 -0.76 0.11 -17.87
N VAL A 262 0.11 -0.48 -17.05
CA VAL A 262 1.23 0.22 -16.39
C VAL A 262 2.23 0.74 -17.40
N THR A 263 2.49 -0.01 -18.47
CA THR A 263 3.39 0.44 -19.54
C THR A 263 2.80 1.63 -20.28
N LEU A 264 1.49 1.64 -20.52
CA LEU A 264 0.81 2.70 -21.27
C LEU A 264 0.60 3.99 -20.46
N ALA A 265 0.28 3.90 -19.18
CA ALA A 265 -0.11 5.07 -18.40
C ALA A 265 0.60 5.21 -17.05
N GLY A 266 1.58 4.36 -16.75
CA GLY A 266 2.11 4.22 -15.38
C GLY A 266 1.10 3.57 -14.43
N PRO A 267 1.44 3.46 -13.13
CA PRO A 267 0.55 2.88 -12.13
C PRO A 267 -0.73 3.72 -11.96
N ILE A 268 -1.89 3.14 -12.28
CA ILE A 268 -3.21 3.74 -12.00
C ILE A 268 -3.89 2.92 -10.90
N GLY A 269 -3.87 3.48 -9.68
CA GLY A 269 -4.34 2.81 -8.48
C GLY A 269 -5.86 2.63 -8.40
N TYR A 270 -6.29 1.63 -7.62
CA TYR A 270 -7.68 1.40 -7.18
C TYR A 270 -8.73 1.11 -8.26
N VAL A 271 -8.48 1.32 -9.55
CA VAL A 271 -9.43 1.01 -10.63
C VAL A 271 -9.82 -0.47 -10.62
N GLY A 272 -8.84 -1.36 -10.53
CA GLY A 272 -9.07 -2.81 -10.45
C GLY A 272 -9.73 -3.27 -9.14
N LEU A 273 -9.81 -2.41 -8.12
CA LEU A 273 -10.54 -2.67 -6.88
C LEU A 273 -11.98 -2.15 -6.96
N CYS A 274 -12.14 -0.88 -7.35
CA CYS A 274 -13.40 -0.14 -7.35
C CYS A 274 -14.35 -0.59 -8.46
N ALA A 275 -13.86 -0.81 -9.68
CA ALA A 275 -14.69 -1.17 -10.83
C ALA A 275 -15.52 -2.46 -10.59
N PRO A 276 -14.91 -3.61 -10.23
CA PRO A 276 -15.70 -4.80 -9.91
C PRO A 276 -16.57 -4.65 -8.66
N ALA A 277 -16.16 -3.82 -7.69
CA ALA A 277 -16.96 -3.55 -6.50
C ALA A 277 -18.23 -2.74 -6.80
N LEU A 278 -18.19 -1.82 -7.78
CA LEU A 278 -19.36 -1.09 -8.28
C LEU A 278 -20.33 -2.00 -9.06
N VAL A 279 -19.80 -3.00 -9.78
CA VAL A 279 -20.61 -3.94 -10.57
C VAL A 279 -21.26 -5.02 -9.71
N ARG A 280 -20.65 -5.40 -8.59
CA ARG A 280 -21.09 -6.52 -7.74
C ARG A 280 -22.53 -6.39 -7.19
N PRO A 281 -23.01 -5.23 -6.71
CA PRO A 281 -24.42 -5.07 -6.32
C PRO A 281 -25.38 -5.30 -7.47
N LEU A 282 -24.99 -4.96 -8.71
CA LEU A 282 -25.81 -5.17 -9.91
C LEU A 282 -26.01 -6.66 -10.18
N ALA A 283 -25.03 -7.51 -9.86
CA ALA A 283 -25.16 -8.96 -9.95
C ALA A 283 -26.19 -9.56 -8.99
N ARG A 284 -26.43 -8.92 -7.85
CA ARG A 284 -27.51 -9.31 -6.92
C ARG A 284 -28.89 -8.89 -7.43
N ARG A 285 -28.95 -7.79 -8.20
CA ARG A 285 -30.19 -7.21 -8.75
C ARG A 285 -30.60 -7.86 -10.07
N PHE A 286 -29.64 -8.22 -10.92
CA PHE A 286 -29.86 -8.72 -12.28
C PHE A 286 -29.13 -10.05 -12.51
N ARG A 287 -29.86 -11.11 -12.85
CA ARG A 287 -29.29 -12.45 -13.11
C ARG A 287 -28.31 -12.50 -14.28
N GLY A 288 -28.38 -11.53 -15.21
CA GLY A 288 -27.46 -11.42 -16.34
C GLY A 288 -26.00 -11.26 -15.92
N PHE A 289 -25.74 -10.62 -14.77
CA PHE A 289 -24.41 -10.35 -14.25
C PHE A 289 -23.92 -11.42 -13.25
N VAL A 290 -24.46 -12.64 -13.30
CA VAL A 290 -23.95 -13.77 -12.48
C VAL A 290 -22.78 -14.47 -13.18
N ARG A 291 -22.75 -14.46 -14.52
CA ARG A 291 -21.73 -15.13 -15.33
C ARG A 291 -20.53 -14.22 -15.57
N ALA A 292 -19.32 -14.73 -15.40
CA ALA A 292 -18.08 -13.99 -15.64
C ALA A 292 -18.05 -13.36 -17.04
N ARG A 293 -18.52 -14.07 -18.08
CA ARG A 293 -18.59 -13.53 -19.45
C ARG A 293 -19.37 -12.23 -19.58
N ALA A 294 -20.36 -11.99 -18.72
CA ALA A 294 -21.13 -10.74 -18.70
C ALA A 294 -20.57 -9.73 -17.70
N VAL A 295 -20.06 -10.18 -16.55
CA VAL A 295 -19.49 -9.30 -15.52
C VAL A 295 -18.18 -8.65 -15.99
N LEU A 296 -17.32 -9.39 -16.68
CA LEU A 296 -16.00 -8.90 -17.07
C LEU A 296 -16.10 -7.65 -17.97
N PRO A 297 -16.82 -7.66 -19.12
CA PRO A 297 -16.94 -6.45 -19.93
C PRO A 297 -17.54 -5.27 -19.18
N VAL A 298 -18.52 -5.51 -18.29
CA VAL A 298 -19.17 -4.45 -17.50
C VAL A 298 -18.24 -3.88 -16.45
N ALA A 299 -17.40 -4.72 -15.81
CA ALA A 299 -16.33 -4.26 -14.93
C ALA A 299 -15.28 -3.45 -15.71
N GLY A 300 -14.98 -3.84 -16.95
CA GLY A 300 -14.14 -3.06 -17.84
C GLY A 300 -14.72 -1.68 -18.15
N LEU A 301 -16.01 -1.61 -18.53
CA LEU A 301 -16.71 -0.33 -18.78
C LEU A 301 -16.77 0.55 -17.53
N ALA A 302 -17.04 -0.03 -16.36
CA ALA A 302 -16.97 0.70 -15.09
C ALA A 302 -15.56 1.22 -14.80
N GLY A 303 -14.52 0.45 -15.14
CA GLY A 303 -13.14 0.88 -15.03
C GLY A 303 -12.79 2.03 -15.97
N ALA A 304 -13.23 1.97 -17.24
CA ALA A 304 -13.10 3.07 -18.20
C ALA A 304 -13.81 4.35 -17.70
N GLY A 305 -15.04 4.21 -17.20
CA GLY A 305 -15.78 5.31 -16.60
C GLY A 305 -15.10 5.91 -15.38
N LEU A 306 -14.46 5.10 -14.54
CA LEU A 306 -13.68 5.58 -13.39
C LEU A 306 -12.43 6.36 -13.81
N VAL A 307 -11.67 5.85 -14.78
CA VAL A 307 -10.44 6.51 -15.26
C VAL A 307 -10.77 7.82 -15.97
N LEU A 308 -11.65 7.79 -16.99
CA LEU A 308 -12.07 8.99 -17.70
C LEU A 308 -12.79 9.97 -16.79
N GLY A 309 -13.69 9.48 -15.93
CA GLY A 309 -14.41 10.33 -14.99
C GLY A 309 -13.49 11.03 -14.00
N SER A 310 -12.39 10.37 -13.59
CA SER A 310 -11.38 11.01 -12.73
C SER A 310 -10.59 12.09 -13.49
N ASP A 311 -10.21 11.86 -14.74
CA ASP A 311 -9.49 12.85 -15.55
C ASP A 311 -10.38 14.06 -15.90
N VAL A 312 -11.64 13.82 -16.28
CA VAL A 312 -12.63 14.87 -16.56
C VAL A 312 -12.94 15.69 -15.29
N LEU A 313 -13.12 15.02 -14.14
CA LEU A 313 -13.37 15.71 -12.88
C LEU A 313 -12.20 16.59 -12.47
N LEU A 314 -10.97 16.09 -12.63
CA LEU A 314 -9.74 16.84 -12.39
C LEU A 314 -9.71 18.13 -13.21
N ARG A 315 -9.93 18.00 -14.52
CA ARG A 315 -9.88 19.11 -15.49
C ARG A 315 -11.04 20.09 -15.36
N ALA A 316 -12.14 19.67 -14.76
CA ALA A 316 -13.27 20.54 -14.45
C ALA A 316 -13.07 21.36 -13.16
N LEU A 317 -12.33 20.82 -12.17
CA LEU A 317 -12.15 21.43 -10.85
C LEU A 317 -10.88 22.28 -10.74
N ILE A 318 -9.86 21.98 -11.54
CA ILE A 318 -8.55 22.62 -11.48
C ILE A 318 -8.34 23.46 -12.75
N PRO A 319 -7.78 24.69 -12.64
CA PRO A 319 -7.43 25.50 -13.80
C PRO A 319 -6.61 24.72 -14.83
N ALA A 320 -6.85 24.97 -16.12
CA ALA A 320 -6.29 24.13 -17.19
C ALA A 320 -4.75 24.06 -17.16
N ASP A 321 -4.08 25.15 -16.78
CA ASP A 321 -2.61 25.23 -16.74
C ASP A 321 -2.00 24.32 -15.66
N THR A 322 -2.65 24.24 -14.49
CA THR A 322 -2.21 23.38 -13.39
C THR A 322 -2.72 21.95 -13.54
N ALA A 323 -3.86 21.74 -14.21
CA ALA A 323 -4.40 20.41 -14.48
C ALA A 323 -3.49 19.54 -15.37
N VAL A 324 -2.66 20.15 -16.22
CA VAL A 324 -1.65 19.43 -17.02
C VAL A 324 -0.57 18.80 -16.15
N ALA A 325 -0.21 19.45 -15.04
CA ALA A 325 0.81 18.96 -14.11
C ALA A 325 0.30 17.86 -13.18
N VAL A 326 -1.03 17.71 -13.03
CA VAL A 326 -1.61 16.73 -12.09
C VAL A 326 -1.75 15.35 -12.76
N PRO A 327 -1.09 14.30 -12.24
CA PRO A 327 -1.21 12.96 -12.78
C PRO A 327 -2.61 12.36 -12.51
N THR A 328 -3.18 11.66 -13.49
CA THR A 328 -4.50 11.03 -13.35
C THR A 328 -4.54 9.91 -12.31
N GLY A 329 -3.41 9.24 -12.06
CA GLY A 329 -3.30 8.20 -11.04
C GLY A 329 -3.49 8.72 -9.61
N VAL A 330 -3.14 9.99 -9.36
CA VAL A 330 -3.40 10.66 -8.07
C VAL A 330 -4.90 10.80 -7.82
N VAL A 331 -5.65 11.26 -8.83
CA VAL A 331 -7.09 11.51 -8.70
C VAL A 331 -7.86 10.21 -8.57
N THR A 332 -7.53 9.21 -9.40
CA THR A 332 -8.13 7.86 -9.27
C THR A 332 -7.85 7.24 -7.90
N SER A 333 -6.67 7.49 -7.31
CA SER A 333 -6.35 7.05 -5.95
C SER A 333 -7.14 7.77 -4.86
N LEU A 334 -7.41 9.07 -5.00
CA LEU A 334 -8.32 9.81 -4.11
C LEU A 334 -9.76 9.29 -4.20
N VAL A 335 -10.25 9.05 -5.41
CA VAL A 335 -11.57 8.44 -5.64
C VAL A 335 -11.63 7.04 -5.00
N GLY A 336 -10.57 6.25 -5.17
CA GLY A 336 -10.43 4.93 -4.56
C GLY A 336 -10.41 4.95 -3.04
N ALA A 337 -9.69 5.91 -2.44
CA ALA A 337 -9.65 6.14 -1.00
C ALA A 337 -11.05 6.42 -0.42
N VAL A 338 -11.77 7.37 -1.03
CA VAL A 338 -13.16 7.70 -0.64
C VAL A 338 -14.07 6.49 -0.81
N PHE A 339 -13.94 5.78 -1.93
CA PHE A 339 -14.72 4.57 -2.20
C PHE A 339 -14.51 3.49 -1.13
N LEU A 340 -13.27 3.25 -0.70
CA LEU A 340 -12.94 2.31 0.36
C LEU A 340 -13.58 2.69 1.69
N VAL A 341 -13.48 3.98 2.09
CA VAL A 341 -14.10 4.48 3.32
C VAL A 341 -15.62 4.31 3.28
N VAL A 342 -16.27 4.70 2.18
CA VAL A 342 -17.73 4.56 2.02
C VAL A 342 -18.15 3.09 2.06
N THR A 343 -17.38 2.20 1.42
CA THR A 343 -17.64 0.76 1.44
C THR A 343 -17.49 0.19 2.85
N ALA A 344 -16.46 0.62 3.60
CA ALA A 344 -16.23 0.22 4.99
C ALA A 344 -17.40 0.60 5.92
N LEU A 345 -18.01 1.76 5.68
CA LEU A 345 -19.16 2.23 6.45
C LEU A 345 -20.44 1.44 6.14
N ARG A 346 -20.57 0.88 4.92
CA ARG A 346 -21.74 0.12 4.47
C ARG A 346 -21.63 -1.39 4.73
N LEU A 347 -20.41 -1.92 4.83
CA LEU A 347 -20.18 -3.33 5.10
C LEU A 347 -20.67 -3.69 6.52
N ARG A 348 -21.47 -4.76 6.59
CA ARG A 348 -21.79 -5.43 7.86
C ARG A 348 -20.66 -6.41 8.15
N ASP A 349 -20.07 -6.31 9.34
CA ASP A 349 -19.10 -7.30 9.81
C ASP A 349 -19.73 -8.69 9.81
N THR A 350 -19.22 -9.53 8.93
CA THR A 350 -19.59 -10.94 8.75
C THR A 350 -18.42 -11.86 9.05
N ALA A 351 -17.35 -11.33 9.66
CA ALA A 351 -16.20 -12.13 10.05
C ALA A 351 -16.64 -13.19 11.07
N GLY A 352 -16.68 -14.44 10.61
CA GLY A 352 -16.60 -15.59 11.49
C GLY A 352 -15.24 -15.59 12.18
N ALA A 353 -15.21 -16.11 13.40
CA ALA A 353 -13.96 -16.32 14.12
C ALA A 353 -12.99 -17.12 13.23
N ASP A 354 -11.87 -16.51 12.84
CA ASP A 354 -10.78 -17.28 12.23
C ASP A 354 -10.42 -18.44 13.16
N ALA A 355 -10.12 -19.60 12.58
CA ALA A 355 -9.72 -20.77 13.35
C ALA A 355 -8.58 -20.37 14.32
N PRO A 356 -8.70 -20.70 15.62
CA PRO A 356 -7.70 -20.30 16.60
C PRO A 356 -6.34 -20.87 16.19
N ASP A 357 -5.42 -19.96 15.89
CA ASP A 357 -4.04 -20.30 15.56
C ASP A 357 -3.47 -21.20 16.68
N ARG A 358 -2.88 -22.35 16.31
CA ARG A 358 -2.49 -23.39 17.27
C ARG A 358 -1.60 -22.80 18.37
N LEU A 359 -2.06 -22.84 19.62
CA LEU A 359 -1.35 -22.32 20.79
C LEU A 359 -0.09 -23.14 21.05
N ARG A 360 1.06 -22.65 20.57
CA ARG A 360 2.36 -23.09 21.09
C ARG A 360 2.60 -22.42 22.44
N ILE A 361 2.81 -23.23 23.48
CA ILE A 361 3.21 -22.77 24.81
C ILE A 361 4.71 -23.03 24.96
N PRO A 362 5.59 -22.09 24.57
CA PRO A 362 7.01 -22.28 24.75
C PRO A 362 7.38 -22.30 26.24
N SER A 363 8.41 -23.08 26.57
CA SER A 363 8.93 -23.20 27.93
C SER A 363 9.46 -21.86 28.46
N ARG A 364 9.57 -21.74 29.78
CA ARG A 364 10.18 -20.55 30.42
C ARG A 364 11.65 -20.38 30.00
N THR A 365 12.36 -21.47 29.79
CA THR A 365 13.76 -21.46 29.33
C THR A 365 13.89 -20.87 27.93
N ALA A 366 13.03 -21.27 26.98
CA ALA A 366 13.02 -20.70 25.63
C ALA A 366 12.76 -19.19 25.63
N PHE A 367 11.85 -18.72 26.50
CA PHE A 367 11.61 -17.29 26.69
C PHE A 367 12.86 -16.55 27.20
N LEU A 368 13.48 -17.05 28.28
CA LEU A 368 14.67 -16.41 28.85
C LEU A 368 15.84 -16.38 27.86
N VAL A 369 16.11 -17.48 27.16
CA VAL A 369 17.16 -17.56 26.13
C VAL A 369 16.88 -16.60 24.98
N THR A 370 15.62 -16.47 24.54
CA THR A 370 15.25 -15.54 23.48
C THR A 370 15.50 -14.09 23.93
N VAL A 371 15.10 -13.72 25.14
CA VAL A 371 15.30 -12.37 25.68
C VAL A 371 16.78 -12.07 25.86
N THR A 372 17.56 -12.96 26.47
CA THR A 372 19.00 -12.73 26.68
C THR A 372 19.74 -12.59 25.35
N THR A 373 19.42 -13.43 24.36
CA THR A 373 20.01 -13.35 23.02
C THR A 373 19.66 -12.03 22.34
N LEU A 374 18.41 -11.58 22.44
CA LEU A 374 17.99 -10.30 21.85
C LEU A 374 18.59 -9.09 22.57
N VAL A 375 18.73 -9.12 23.90
CA VAL A 375 19.43 -8.08 24.64
C VAL A 375 20.89 -8.01 24.20
N ALA A 376 21.58 -9.16 24.12
CA ALA A 376 22.96 -9.21 23.61
C ALA A 376 23.07 -8.68 22.18
N ALA A 377 22.11 -9.01 21.31
CA ALA A 377 22.05 -8.50 19.94
C ALA A 377 21.86 -6.98 19.90
N VAL A 378 20.92 -6.42 20.68
CA VAL A 378 20.69 -4.97 20.73
C VAL A 378 21.91 -4.24 21.28
N VAL A 379 22.56 -4.75 22.33
CA VAL A 379 23.82 -4.19 22.84
C VAL A 379 24.91 -4.24 21.78
N GLY A 380 25.07 -5.38 21.09
CA GLY A 380 26.03 -5.53 20.00
C GLY A 380 25.77 -4.55 18.84
N ILE A 381 24.51 -4.39 18.43
CA ILE A 381 24.08 -3.43 17.40
C ILE A 381 24.33 -1.99 17.85
N THR A 382 24.14 -1.69 19.14
CA THR A 382 24.38 -0.35 19.70
C THR A 382 25.88 -0.03 19.68
N LEU A 383 26.72 -0.96 20.13
CA LEU A 383 28.18 -0.81 20.09
C LEU A 383 28.68 -0.71 18.65
N ALA A 384 28.26 -1.60 17.75
CA ALA A 384 28.57 -1.51 16.33
C ALA A 384 28.04 -0.21 15.71
N GLY A 385 26.87 0.25 16.15
CA GLY A 385 26.23 1.52 15.84
C GLY A 385 27.09 2.74 16.21
N VAL A 386 27.82 2.68 17.30
CA VAL A 386 28.69 3.79 17.69
C VAL A 386 30.04 3.72 16.96
N LEU A 387 30.59 2.51 16.82
CA LEU A 387 31.96 2.29 16.37
C LEU A 387 32.14 2.26 14.84
N LEU A 388 31.16 1.72 14.10
CA LEU A 388 31.20 1.59 12.65
C LEU A 388 30.48 2.77 11.97
N GLY A 389 30.82 3.10 10.74
CA GLY A 389 30.22 4.21 9.99
C GLY A 389 31.14 4.69 8.88
N ASP A 390 31.01 5.97 8.53
CA ASP A 390 31.91 6.70 7.63
C ASP A 390 33.36 6.78 8.15
N SER A 391 33.54 6.71 9.48
CA SER A 391 34.83 6.62 10.17
C SER A 391 34.79 5.52 11.23
N LYS A 392 35.88 4.76 11.37
CA LYS A 392 35.98 3.70 12.38
C LYS A 392 36.47 4.31 13.69
N LEU A 393 35.75 4.05 14.78
CA LEU A 393 36.12 4.44 16.13
C LEU A 393 36.47 3.22 16.97
N LEU A 394 37.31 3.41 17.98
CA LEU A 394 37.65 2.41 18.97
C LEU A 394 36.85 2.64 20.27
N LEU A 395 36.74 1.60 21.10
CA LEU A 395 36.09 1.72 22.41
C LEU A 395 36.76 2.77 23.31
N GLY A 396 38.08 2.95 23.18
CA GLY A 396 38.82 3.99 23.89
C GLY A 396 38.37 5.41 23.51
N ASP A 397 37.99 5.63 22.25
CA ASP A 397 37.50 6.93 21.77
C ASP A 397 36.15 7.28 22.40
N VAL A 398 35.27 6.28 22.52
CA VAL A 398 33.98 6.43 23.20
C VAL A 398 34.18 6.72 24.68
N ALA A 399 35.10 6.01 25.34
CA ALA A 399 35.41 6.25 26.75
C ALA A 399 35.97 7.67 26.98
N ASN A 400 36.87 8.13 26.10
CA ASN A 400 37.41 9.47 26.15
C ASN A 400 36.33 10.53 25.91
N TRP A 401 35.38 10.30 25.01
CA TRP A 401 34.27 11.21 24.76
C TRP A 401 33.32 11.33 25.95
N VAL A 402 32.93 10.21 26.56
CA VAL A 402 32.12 10.22 27.79
C VAL A 402 32.81 10.98 28.92
N GLN A 403 34.15 10.90 29.00
CA GLN A 403 34.94 11.62 30.00
C GLN A 403 35.24 13.08 29.64
N GLY A 404 34.79 13.58 28.49
CA GLY A 404 35.09 14.93 28.00
C GLY A 404 36.56 15.15 27.58
N ARG A 405 37.29 14.06 27.30
CA ARG A 405 38.73 14.05 26.93
C ARG A 405 38.98 13.73 25.46
N ALA A 406 37.95 13.46 24.68
CA ALA A 406 38.10 13.15 23.26
C ALA A 406 38.53 14.39 22.44
N GLY A 407 39.34 14.17 21.41
CA GLY A 407 39.68 15.20 20.44
C GLY A 407 38.46 15.68 19.65
N GLN A 408 38.53 16.90 19.09
CA GLN A 408 37.39 17.58 18.45
C GLN A 408 36.70 16.74 17.36
N THR A 409 37.47 16.04 16.53
CA THR A 409 36.93 15.16 15.46
C THR A 409 36.14 13.99 16.04
N VAL A 410 36.68 13.31 17.05
CA VAL A 410 36.02 12.17 17.71
C VAL A 410 34.74 12.64 18.39
N SER A 411 34.78 13.78 19.07
CA SER A 411 33.60 14.37 19.70
C SER A 411 32.53 14.71 18.68
N PHE A 412 32.86 15.38 17.58
CA PHE A 412 31.88 15.70 16.53
C PHE A 412 31.22 14.44 15.93
N VAL A 413 32.01 13.40 15.67
CA VAL A 413 31.49 12.13 15.14
C VAL A 413 30.56 11.46 16.16
N LEU A 414 30.93 11.43 17.44
CA LEU A 414 30.09 10.81 18.48
C LEU A 414 28.84 11.63 18.80
N ASP A 415 28.93 12.95 18.81
CA ASP A 415 27.81 13.87 19.05
C ASP A 415 26.73 13.76 17.95
N THR A 416 27.12 13.36 16.75
CA THR A 416 26.18 13.11 15.64
C THR A 416 25.73 11.65 15.56
N ARG A 417 26.59 10.68 15.92
CA ARG A 417 26.26 9.24 15.84
C ARG A 417 25.42 8.73 16.99
N VAL A 418 25.73 9.11 18.23
CA VAL A 418 25.03 8.57 19.40
C VAL A 418 23.54 8.90 19.36
N PRO A 419 23.10 10.16 19.09
CA PRO A 419 21.67 10.45 19.01
C PRO A 419 20.99 9.70 17.86
N ARG A 420 21.67 9.54 16.72
CA ARG A 420 21.17 8.78 15.58
C ARG A 420 20.91 7.31 15.92
N VAL A 421 21.87 6.65 16.57
CA VAL A 421 21.73 5.24 16.99
C VAL A 421 20.58 5.09 17.99
N LEU A 422 20.48 6.00 18.97
CA LEU A 422 19.40 5.98 19.95
C LEU A 422 18.03 6.24 19.29
N ALA A 423 17.95 7.18 18.34
CA ALA A 423 16.74 7.43 17.57
C ALA A 423 16.28 6.17 16.82
N ALA A 424 17.21 5.46 16.16
CA ALA A 424 16.91 4.21 15.45
C ALA A 424 16.35 3.14 16.39
N LEU A 425 17.02 2.92 17.53
CA LEU A 425 16.63 1.90 18.50
C LEU A 425 15.26 2.22 19.14
N PHE A 426 15.04 3.46 19.59
CA PHE A 426 13.78 3.85 20.22
C PHE A 426 12.62 3.94 19.24
N ALA A 427 12.84 4.44 18.02
CA ALA A 427 11.80 4.42 16.99
C ALA A 427 11.39 2.99 16.64
N GLY A 428 12.36 2.07 16.48
CA GLY A 428 12.08 0.66 16.22
C GLY A 428 11.31 -0.02 17.35
N ALA A 429 11.72 0.22 18.61
CA ALA A 429 11.02 -0.24 19.80
C ALA A 429 9.58 0.30 19.89
N ALA A 430 9.38 1.61 19.66
CA ALA A 430 8.08 2.25 19.71
C ALA A 430 7.14 1.75 18.62
N LEU A 431 7.62 1.61 17.38
CA LEU A 431 6.84 1.06 16.26
C LEU A 431 6.45 -0.41 16.51
N ALA A 432 7.34 -1.22 17.07
CA ALA A 432 7.03 -2.61 17.42
C ALA A 432 6.02 -2.72 18.56
N LEU A 433 6.08 -1.85 19.57
CA LEU A 433 5.09 -1.79 20.63
C LEU A 433 3.73 -1.31 20.09
N ALA A 434 3.72 -0.25 19.28
CA ALA A 434 2.52 0.24 18.60
C ALA A 434 1.87 -0.87 17.75
N GLY A 435 2.68 -1.59 16.96
CA GLY A 435 2.25 -2.76 16.20
C GLY A 435 1.66 -3.86 17.09
N THR A 436 2.29 -4.16 18.22
CA THR A 436 1.77 -5.14 19.19
C THR A 436 0.38 -4.77 19.68
N LEU A 437 0.18 -3.49 20.08
CA LEU A 437 -1.11 -2.98 20.57
C LEU A 437 -2.17 -2.98 19.47
N VAL A 438 -1.83 -2.49 18.27
CA VAL A 438 -2.74 -2.45 17.13
C VAL A 438 -3.16 -3.85 16.71
N GLN A 439 -2.24 -4.80 16.60
CA GLN A 439 -2.55 -6.18 16.25
C GLN A 439 -3.39 -6.89 17.32
N ALA A 440 -3.18 -6.59 18.60
CA ALA A 440 -3.99 -7.13 19.69
C ALA A 440 -5.44 -6.62 19.63
N VAL A 441 -5.62 -5.30 19.46
CA VAL A 441 -6.95 -4.67 19.37
C VAL A 441 -7.70 -5.08 18.12
N THR A 442 -7.00 -5.06 16.97
CA THR A 442 -7.60 -5.41 15.69
C THR A 442 -7.73 -6.91 15.51
N ARG A 443 -7.09 -7.76 16.32
CA ARG A 443 -7.03 -9.21 16.14
C ARG A 443 -6.61 -9.61 14.72
N ASN A 444 -5.74 -8.80 14.11
CA ASN A 444 -5.22 -9.03 12.78
C ASN A 444 -3.70 -9.01 12.85
N PRO A 445 -3.00 -10.14 12.60
CA PRO A 445 -1.54 -10.19 12.63
C PRO A 445 -0.88 -9.35 11.55
N LEU A 446 -1.63 -8.90 10.53
CA LEU A 446 -1.17 -8.03 9.45
C LEU A 446 -1.47 -6.55 9.73
N ALA A 447 -2.13 -6.22 10.84
CA ALA A 447 -2.33 -4.82 11.18
C ALA A 447 -1.01 -4.21 11.63
N GLU A 448 -0.75 -3.00 11.18
CA GLU A 448 0.33 -2.15 11.68
C GLU A 448 -0.19 -0.72 11.80
N PRO A 449 0.49 0.15 12.57
CA PRO A 449 0.03 1.54 12.74
C PRO A 449 -0.11 2.31 11.43
N GLY A 450 0.70 1.99 10.40
CA GLY A 450 0.57 2.55 9.05
C GLY A 450 -0.78 2.26 8.40
N VAL A 451 -1.33 1.06 8.62
CA VAL A 451 -2.67 0.66 8.14
C VAL A 451 -3.78 1.47 8.79
N LEU A 452 -3.57 2.02 10.00
CA LEU A 452 -4.51 2.93 10.65
C LEU A 452 -4.41 4.38 10.14
N GLY A 453 -3.64 4.64 9.08
CA GLY A 453 -3.46 5.98 8.52
C GLY A 453 -2.52 6.88 9.33
N VAL A 454 -1.91 6.38 10.41
CA VAL A 454 -1.02 7.18 11.27
C VAL A 454 0.21 7.64 10.49
N SER A 455 0.91 6.69 9.85
CA SER A 455 2.10 7.00 9.06
C SER A 455 1.79 7.87 7.85
N GLY A 456 0.67 7.61 7.16
CA GLY A 456 0.21 8.43 6.03
C GLY A 456 -0.14 9.86 6.45
N GLY A 457 -0.84 10.03 7.57
CA GLY A 457 -1.15 11.34 8.15
C GLY A 457 0.11 12.11 8.57
N ALA A 458 1.06 11.43 9.21
CA ALA A 458 2.33 12.05 9.58
C ALA A 458 3.15 12.49 8.37
N ALA A 459 3.23 11.63 7.36
CA ALA A 459 3.88 11.94 6.10
C ALA A 459 3.22 13.13 5.40
N LEU A 460 1.89 13.17 5.34
CA LEU A 460 1.16 14.29 4.75
C LEU A 460 1.43 15.60 5.50
N GLY A 461 1.41 15.58 6.83
CA GLY A 461 1.70 16.78 7.64
C GLY A 461 3.14 17.28 7.45
N ALA A 462 4.12 16.37 7.44
CA ALA A 462 5.52 16.71 7.21
C ALA A 462 5.76 17.27 5.81
N VAL A 463 5.26 16.58 4.77
CA VAL A 463 5.41 17.00 3.38
C VAL A 463 4.73 18.34 3.15
N LEU A 464 3.50 18.53 3.64
CA LEU A 464 2.79 19.79 3.53
C LEU A 464 3.62 20.95 4.11
N LEU A 465 4.20 20.77 5.31
CA LEU A 465 5.04 21.82 5.90
C LEU A 465 6.32 22.06 5.10
N VAL A 466 7.01 21.00 4.68
CA VAL A 466 8.26 21.10 3.90
C VAL A 466 8.03 21.82 2.57
N THR A 467 6.89 21.60 1.91
CA THR A 467 6.57 22.22 0.62
C THR A 467 5.98 23.62 0.74
N THR A 468 5.35 23.98 1.87
CA THR A 468 4.70 25.30 2.05
C THR A 468 5.51 26.29 2.87
N LEU A 469 6.28 25.79 3.85
CA LEU A 469 7.14 26.58 4.74
C LEU A 469 8.55 25.96 4.78
N PRO A 470 9.35 26.09 3.70
CA PRO A 470 10.65 25.41 3.57
C PRO A 470 11.70 25.82 4.60
N ALA A 471 11.50 26.97 5.27
CA ALA A 471 12.36 27.49 6.32
C ALA A 471 12.04 26.92 7.72
N ALA A 472 11.02 26.06 7.85
CA ALA A 472 10.68 25.45 9.13
C ALA A 472 11.80 24.52 9.63
N GLY A 473 12.18 24.66 10.90
CA GLY A 473 13.16 23.79 11.54
C GLY A 473 12.65 22.36 11.78
N SER A 474 13.53 21.48 12.25
CA SER A 474 13.24 20.05 12.51
C SER A 474 12.03 19.84 13.43
N TRP A 475 11.92 20.63 14.50
CA TRP A 475 10.78 20.59 15.43
C TRP A 475 9.46 21.01 14.79
N GLY A 476 9.48 21.94 13.83
CA GLY A 476 8.30 22.32 13.07
C GLY A 476 7.79 21.14 12.24
N VAL A 477 8.69 20.49 11.49
CA VAL A 477 8.35 19.31 10.68
C VAL A 477 7.88 18.15 11.55
N ALA A 478 8.54 17.91 12.69
CA ALA A 478 8.14 16.88 13.65
C ALA A 478 6.75 17.17 14.26
N GLY A 479 6.46 18.43 14.60
CA GLY A 479 5.15 18.87 15.10
C GLY A 479 4.05 18.70 14.05
N ALA A 480 4.31 19.08 12.80
CA ALA A 480 3.37 18.88 11.70
C ALA A 480 3.12 17.40 11.40
N ALA A 481 4.17 16.56 11.46
CA ALA A 481 4.04 15.11 11.35
C ALA A 481 3.17 14.53 12.47
N PHE A 482 3.43 14.91 13.73
CA PHE A 482 2.62 14.47 14.86
C PHE A 482 1.15 14.91 14.74
N GLY A 483 0.91 16.18 14.39
CA GLY A 483 -0.42 16.74 14.18
C GLY A 483 -1.18 16.05 13.04
N GLY A 484 -0.50 15.78 11.92
CA GLY A 484 -1.06 15.03 10.79
C GLY A 484 -1.44 13.59 11.15
N ALA A 485 -0.58 12.89 11.90
CA ALA A 485 -0.89 11.56 12.43
C ALA A 485 -2.09 11.58 13.39
N ALA A 486 -2.15 12.55 14.30
CA ALA A 486 -3.25 12.70 15.25
C ALA A 486 -4.58 12.97 14.52
N LEU A 487 -4.59 13.87 13.53
CA LEU A 487 -5.76 14.18 12.72
C LEU A 487 -6.24 12.94 11.93
N ALA A 488 -5.34 12.26 11.24
CA ALA A 488 -5.68 11.04 10.50
C ALA A 488 -6.27 9.97 11.43
N SER A 489 -5.66 9.76 12.60
CA SER A 489 -6.13 8.82 13.61
C SER A 489 -7.51 9.19 14.14
N ALA A 490 -7.75 10.49 14.41
CA ALA A 490 -9.05 10.99 14.86
C ALA A 490 -10.14 10.73 13.82
N ILE A 491 -9.85 10.93 12.53
CA ILE A 491 -10.78 10.61 11.43
C ILE A 491 -11.07 9.10 11.40
N VAL A 492 -10.04 8.26 11.41
CA VAL A 492 -10.19 6.79 11.37
C VAL A 492 -11.01 6.29 12.56
N PHE A 493 -10.69 6.76 13.77
CA PHE A 493 -11.38 6.35 15.00
C PHE A 493 -12.80 6.89 15.04
N GLY A 494 -13.04 8.15 14.65
CA GLY A 494 -14.36 8.76 14.60
C GLY A 494 -15.30 8.02 13.65
N LEU A 495 -14.84 7.71 12.43
CA LEU A 495 -15.61 6.95 11.44
C LEU A 495 -15.83 5.48 11.85
N SER A 496 -14.91 4.93 12.65
CA SER A 496 -14.98 3.54 13.14
C SER A 496 -15.73 3.38 14.47
N ALA A 497 -16.02 4.47 15.18
CA ALA A 497 -16.64 4.45 16.50
C ALA A 497 -18.08 3.89 16.49
N ARG A 498 -18.85 4.17 15.42
CA ARG A 498 -20.25 3.73 15.23
C ARG A 498 -20.33 2.21 14.99
N GLY A 499 -20.09 1.42 16.03
CA GLY A 499 -20.06 -0.04 15.99
C GLY A 499 -19.14 -0.72 17.00
N GLY A 500 -18.41 0.06 17.83
CA GLY A 500 -17.51 -0.47 18.86
C GLY A 500 -16.10 -0.81 18.34
N TYR A 501 -15.60 -0.05 17.35
CA TYR A 501 -14.28 -0.26 16.73
C TYR A 501 -14.11 -1.66 16.14
N ARG A 502 -15.07 -2.08 15.31
CA ARG A 502 -15.02 -3.39 14.66
C ARG A 502 -13.83 -3.48 13.69
N GLN A 503 -13.19 -4.65 13.68
CA GLN A 503 -11.93 -4.92 12.99
C GLN A 503 -11.94 -4.54 11.50
N ASN A 504 -12.90 -5.05 10.71
CA ASN A 504 -12.87 -4.81 9.26
C ASN A 504 -13.10 -3.35 8.91
N ARG A 505 -14.02 -2.67 9.62
CA ARG A 505 -14.27 -1.25 9.40
C ARG A 505 -13.03 -0.43 9.73
N LEU A 506 -12.40 -0.68 10.89
CA LEU A 506 -11.20 0.05 11.31
C LEU A 506 -10.06 -0.11 10.30
N VAL A 507 -9.82 -1.33 9.83
CA VAL A 507 -8.79 -1.62 8.83
C VAL A 507 -9.12 -0.99 7.47
N LEU A 508 -10.35 -1.13 6.97
CA LEU A 508 -10.72 -0.59 5.65
C LEU A 508 -10.73 0.95 5.62
N VAL A 509 -11.23 1.60 6.68
CA VAL A 509 -11.17 3.06 6.81
C VAL A 509 -9.70 3.52 6.90
N GLY A 510 -8.88 2.79 7.65
CA GLY A 510 -7.45 3.07 7.75
C GLY A 510 -6.70 2.94 6.41
N ILE A 511 -6.95 1.87 5.63
CA ILE A 511 -6.39 1.70 4.28
C ILE A 511 -6.85 2.84 3.36
N GLY A 512 -8.13 3.22 3.42
CA GLY A 512 -8.65 4.37 2.67
C GLY A 512 -7.96 5.68 3.05
N MET A 513 -7.72 5.92 4.35
CA MET A 513 -6.99 7.09 4.81
C MET A 513 -5.52 7.09 4.36
N ALA A 514 -4.83 5.95 4.46
CA ALA A 514 -3.46 5.82 3.96
C ALA A 514 -3.38 6.10 2.45
N ALA A 515 -4.29 5.53 1.67
CA ALA A 515 -4.40 5.77 0.23
C ALA A 515 -4.60 7.26 -0.10
N GLY A 516 -5.53 7.92 0.60
CA GLY A 516 -5.81 9.34 0.43
C GLY A 516 -4.60 10.20 0.79
N SER A 517 -3.92 9.90 1.90
CA SER A 517 -2.69 10.58 2.30
C SER A 517 -1.59 10.42 1.26
N THR A 518 -1.33 9.20 0.75
CA THR A 518 -0.33 8.96 -0.29
C THR A 518 -0.63 9.73 -1.58
N ALA A 519 -1.90 9.79 -1.99
CA ALA A 519 -2.30 10.56 -3.17
C ALA A 519 -2.06 12.06 -2.96
N LEU A 520 -2.41 12.62 -1.79
CA LEU A 520 -2.15 14.02 -1.47
C LEU A 520 -0.66 14.34 -1.35
N ILE A 521 0.14 13.48 -0.72
CA ILE A 521 1.60 13.60 -0.66
C ILE A 521 2.18 13.65 -2.08
N SER A 522 1.71 12.75 -2.95
CA SER A 522 2.16 12.69 -4.33
C SER A 522 1.82 13.96 -5.10
N LEU A 523 0.61 14.48 -4.91
CA LEU A 523 0.20 15.76 -5.49
C LEU A 523 1.11 16.91 -5.02
N LEU A 524 1.40 17.00 -3.73
CA LEU A 524 2.27 18.05 -3.17
C LEU A 524 3.69 17.97 -3.73
N ILE A 525 4.25 16.77 -3.87
CA ILE A 525 5.59 16.55 -4.42
C ILE A 525 5.66 16.88 -5.91
N VAL A 526 4.59 16.61 -6.67
CA VAL A 526 4.56 16.92 -8.11
C VAL A 526 4.39 18.42 -8.37
N LEU A 527 3.65 19.13 -7.51
CA LEU A 527 3.36 20.55 -7.67
C LEU A 527 4.40 21.48 -7.03
N THR A 528 5.32 20.96 -6.21
CA THR A 528 6.37 21.74 -5.55
C THR A 528 7.63 21.83 -6.42
N ASP A 529 8.58 22.70 -6.04
CA ASP A 529 9.86 22.79 -6.73
C ASP A 529 10.72 21.52 -6.51
N PRO A 530 11.60 21.16 -7.48
CA PRO A 530 12.41 19.94 -7.39
C PRO A 530 13.26 19.84 -6.11
N PHE A 531 13.70 20.97 -5.55
CA PHE A 531 14.53 20.97 -4.34
C PHE A 531 13.72 20.57 -3.10
N ASN A 532 12.52 21.12 -2.92
CA ASN A 532 11.62 20.71 -1.84
C ASN A 532 11.05 19.31 -2.06
N ALA A 533 10.88 18.87 -3.32
CA ALA A 533 10.52 17.49 -3.65
C ALA A 533 11.57 16.49 -3.14
N VAL A 534 12.88 16.73 -3.37
CA VAL A 534 13.96 15.87 -2.87
C VAL A 534 14.00 15.85 -1.34
N LYS A 535 13.79 17.00 -0.67
CA LYS A 535 13.66 17.05 0.80
C LYS A 535 12.50 16.19 1.31
N ALA A 536 11.34 16.30 0.67
CA ALA A 536 10.16 15.51 1.01
C ALA A 536 10.42 14.01 0.81
N LEU A 537 11.00 13.60 -0.32
CA LEU A 537 11.36 12.20 -0.59
C LEU A 537 12.39 11.68 0.42
N THR A 538 13.38 12.49 0.79
CA THR A 538 14.36 12.13 1.82
C THR A 538 13.69 11.90 3.18
N TRP A 539 12.71 12.73 3.55
CA TRP A 539 11.96 12.55 4.79
C TRP A 539 11.08 11.28 4.76
N LEU A 540 10.39 11.05 3.63
CA LEU A 540 9.54 9.86 3.40
C LEU A 540 10.33 8.55 3.40
N SER A 541 11.61 8.58 3.03
CA SER A 541 12.50 7.41 3.07
C SER A 541 12.72 6.86 4.49
N GLY A 542 12.37 7.63 5.52
CA GLY A 542 12.60 7.28 6.92
C GLY A 542 14.08 7.35 7.26
N SER A 543 14.55 8.52 7.69
CA SER A 543 15.96 8.75 8.03
C SER A 543 16.15 9.26 9.46
N THR A 544 17.13 8.64 10.12
CA THR A 544 17.71 9.02 11.42
C THR A 544 18.90 9.99 11.25
N TYR A 545 19.23 10.35 10.01
CA TYR A 545 20.25 11.34 9.69
C TYR A 545 19.89 12.71 10.28
N GLY A 546 20.89 13.41 10.81
CA GLY A 546 20.74 14.76 11.34
C GLY A 546 19.94 14.87 12.66
N ARG A 547 19.70 13.76 13.36
CA ARG A 547 19.01 13.77 14.66
C ARG A 547 19.95 14.13 15.79
N THR A 548 19.42 14.91 16.73
CA THR A 548 20.11 15.43 17.92
C THR A 548 19.52 14.81 19.19
N MET A 549 20.22 14.90 20.34
CA MET A 549 19.70 14.35 21.61
C MET A 549 18.30 14.86 21.98
N PRO A 550 17.97 16.15 21.81
CA PRO A 550 16.61 16.65 22.04
C PRO A 550 15.53 15.94 21.20
N ASP A 551 15.85 15.49 19.98
CA ASP A 551 14.90 14.79 19.11
C ASP A 551 14.60 13.35 19.59
N VAL A 552 15.52 12.76 20.36
CA VAL A 552 15.42 11.38 20.87
C VAL A 552 14.51 11.31 22.10
N LEU A 553 14.53 12.36 22.93
CA LEU A 553 13.85 12.39 24.23
C LEU A 553 12.33 12.15 24.14
N PRO A 554 11.57 12.79 23.22
CA PRO A 554 10.12 12.56 23.13
C PRO A 554 9.77 11.10 22.86
N VAL A 555 10.52 10.41 21.98
CA VAL A 555 10.26 9.00 21.65
C VAL A 555 10.57 8.11 22.84
N ALA A 556 11.68 8.38 23.55
CA ALA A 556 12.06 7.63 24.74
C ALA A 556 10.99 7.75 25.84
N LEU A 557 10.47 8.95 26.08
CA LEU A 557 9.41 9.20 27.08
C LEU A 557 8.10 8.51 26.71
N VAL A 558 7.67 8.62 25.46
CA VAL A 558 6.42 7.98 25.00
C VAL A 558 6.56 6.46 24.95
N LEU A 559 7.74 5.93 24.61
CA LEU A 559 8.05 4.51 24.70
C LEU A 559 7.97 4.00 26.14
N ALA A 560 8.57 4.72 27.10
CA ALA A 560 8.50 4.37 28.51
C ALA A 560 7.05 4.37 29.03
N LEU A 561 6.26 5.38 28.66
CA LEU A 561 4.83 5.45 28.97
C LEU A 561 4.06 4.28 28.35
N GLY A 562 4.29 3.98 27.08
CA GLY A 562 3.64 2.87 26.38
C GLY A 562 3.96 1.52 27.03
N LEU A 563 5.22 1.29 27.42
CA LEU A 563 5.66 0.11 28.15
C LEU A 563 4.97 0.01 29.52
N ALA A 564 4.90 1.12 30.27
CA ALA A 564 4.21 1.16 31.56
C ALA A 564 2.73 0.79 31.41
N VAL A 565 2.03 1.33 30.40
CA VAL A 565 0.62 0.98 30.12
C VAL A 565 0.48 -0.48 29.72
N ALA A 566 1.34 -0.99 28.82
CA ALA A 566 1.29 -2.37 28.36
C ALA A 566 1.54 -3.38 29.50
N VAL A 567 2.42 -3.05 30.45
CA VAL A 567 2.70 -3.88 31.63
C VAL A 567 1.55 -3.80 32.64
N ALA A 568 1.06 -2.59 32.94
CA ALA A 568 -0.02 -2.38 33.91
C ALA A 568 -1.34 -3.02 33.46
N ARG A 569 -1.64 -2.96 32.15
CA ARG A 569 -2.88 -3.48 31.56
C ARG A 569 -2.69 -4.76 30.74
N ARG A 570 -1.65 -5.55 31.05
CA ARG A 570 -1.31 -6.79 30.31
C ARG A 570 -2.47 -7.79 30.24
N THR A 571 -3.26 -7.91 31.31
CA THR A 571 -4.42 -8.83 31.36
C THR A 571 -5.54 -8.35 30.45
N GLU A 572 -5.83 -7.04 30.44
CA GLU A 572 -6.81 -6.46 29.52
C GLU A 572 -6.38 -6.67 28.06
N LEU A 573 -5.08 -6.50 27.78
CA LEU A 573 -4.51 -6.70 26.44
C LEU A 573 -4.61 -8.16 25.98
N ASP A 574 -4.33 -9.12 26.86
CA ASP A 574 -4.53 -10.55 26.60
C ASP A 574 -6.00 -10.83 26.29
N LEU A 575 -6.94 -10.31 27.09
CA LEU A 575 -8.37 -10.52 26.90
C LEU A 575 -8.89 -9.92 25.58
N VAL A 576 -8.54 -8.68 25.26
CA VAL A 576 -8.94 -8.02 24.00
C VAL A 576 -8.51 -8.81 22.75
N SER A 577 -7.40 -9.56 22.85
CA SER A 577 -6.85 -10.36 21.75
C SER A 577 -7.51 -11.74 21.54
N LEU A 578 -8.40 -12.17 22.43
CA LEU A 578 -9.07 -13.48 22.36
C LEU A 578 -10.22 -13.47 21.35
N ASP A 579 -11.34 -12.83 21.70
CA ASP A 579 -12.57 -12.77 20.92
C ASP A 579 -13.40 -11.53 21.30
N GLU A 580 -14.65 -11.43 20.85
CA GLU A 580 -15.51 -10.27 21.07
C GLU A 580 -16.32 -10.35 22.38
N ASP A 581 -16.57 -11.58 22.86
CA ASP A 581 -17.57 -11.87 23.88
C ASP A 581 -16.93 -12.18 25.24
N THR A 582 -15.85 -12.96 25.27
CA THR A 582 -15.09 -13.33 26.46
C THR A 582 -14.67 -12.11 27.29
N PRO A 583 -14.11 -11.02 26.72
CA PRO A 583 -13.78 -9.84 27.52
C PRO A 583 -15.02 -9.19 28.14
N ARG A 584 -16.15 -9.17 27.41
CA ARG A 584 -17.40 -8.56 27.88
C ARG A 584 -18.01 -9.37 29.03
N LEU A 585 -17.96 -10.70 28.94
CA LEU A 585 -18.38 -11.61 30.02
C LEU A 585 -17.55 -11.42 31.29
N LEU A 586 -16.25 -11.11 31.14
CA LEU A 586 -15.35 -10.81 32.25
C LEU A 586 -15.42 -9.35 32.75
N GLY A 587 -16.41 -8.57 32.30
CA GLY A 587 -16.66 -7.20 32.77
C GLY A 587 -15.80 -6.12 32.11
N LEU A 588 -15.02 -6.43 31.08
CA LEU A 588 -14.22 -5.41 30.37
C LEU A 588 -15.10 -4.53 29.47
N GLY A 589 -14.99 -3.21 29.66
CA GLY A 589 -15.54 -2.21 28.76
C GLY A 589 -14.79 -2.18 27.42
N LEU A 590 -15.04 -3.17 26.56
CA LEU A 590 -14.27 -3.45 25.35
C LEU A 590 -14.03 -2.22 24.44
N PRO A 591 -15.02 -1.35 24.12
CA PRO A 591 -14.76 -0.18 23.29
C PRO A 591 -13.77 0.81 23.92
N ARG A 592 -13.81 1.01 25.25
CA ARG A 592 -12.91 1.92 25.96
C ARG A 592 -11.50 1.35 26.04
N ALA A 593 -11.38 0.06 26.33
CA ALA A 593 -10.08 -0.63 26.34
C ALA A 593 -9.41 -0.58 24.96
N ARG A 594 -10.17 -0.88 23.89
CA ARG A 594 -9.68 -0.78 22.50
C ARG A 594 -9.21 0.63 22.17
N LEU A 595 -10.03 1.64 22.46
CA LEU A 595 -9.66 3.03 22.21
C LEU A 595 -8.39 3.42 22.98
N GLY A 596 -8.28 3.04 24.26
CA GLY A 596 -7.09 3.33 25.07
C GLY A 596 -5.81 2.75 24.47
N PHE A 597 -5.80 1.47 24.10
CA PHE A 597 -4.65 0.85 23.45
C PHE A 597 -4.35 1.43 22.07
N LEU A 598 -5.38 1.78 21.29
CA LEU A 598 -5.21 2.43 19.99
C LEU A 598 -4.61 3.83 20.14
N VAL A 599 -5.05 4.63 21.12
CA VAL A 599 -4.47 5.95 21.40
C VAL A 599 -3.01 5.84 21.79
N VAL A 600 -2.65 4.89 22.67
CA VAL A 600 -1.24 4.65 23.03
C VAL A 600 -0.43 4.21 21.81
N GLY A 601 -0.98 3.32 20.98
CA GLY A 601 -0.35 2.88 19.74
C GLY A 601 -0.12 4.04 18.75
N VAL A 602 -1.09 4.94 18.62
CA VAL A 602 -0.97 6.16 17.80
C VAL A 602 0.11 7.08 18.36
N LEU A 603 0.15 7.33 19.67
CA LEU A 603 1.17 8.18 20.28
C LEU A 603 2.58 7.63 20.05
N LEU A 604 2.78 6.32 20.23
CA LEU A 604 4.05 5.64 19.97
C LEU A 604 4.45 5.74 18.49
N ALA A 605 3.53 5.45 17.57
CA ALA A 605 3.82 5.49 16.14
C ALA A 605 4.03 6.91 15.61
N ALA A 606 3.22 7.88 16.04
CA ALA A 606 3.33 9.27 15.63
C ALA A 606 4.63 9.91 16.10
N THR A 607 5.05 9.67 17.35
CA THR A 607 6.34 10.19 17.85
C THR A 607 7.52 9.51 17.17
N ALA A 608 7.48 8.19 16.97
CA ALA A 608 8.51 7.48 16.21
C ALA A 608 8.65 8.02 14.79
N VAL A 609 7.53 8.20 14.07
CA VAL A 609 7.55 8.74 12.69
C VAL A 609 7.99 10.20 12.64
N ALA A 610 7.58 11.04 13.60
CA ALA A 610 8.07 12.41 13.68
C ALA A 610 9.60 12.47 13.91
N SER A 611 10.14 11.53 14.68
CA SER A 611 11.56 11.47 15.03
C SER A 611 12.47 10.81 14.00
N ALA A 612 11.96 9.92 13.16
CA ALA A 612 12.79 9.09 12.27
C ALA A 612 12.25 9.03 10.83
N GLY A 613 11.17 9.76 10.54
CA GLY A 613 10.42 9.65 9.27
C GLY A 613 9.60 8.36 9.20
N THR A 614 9.03 8.09 8.03
CA THR A 614 8.19 6.89 7.83
C THR A 614 9.02 5.62 7.74
N ILE A 615 8.87 4.74 8.73
CA ILE A 615 9.51 3.41 8.76
C ILE A 615 8.42 2.33 8.70
N GLY A 616 8.37 1.59 7.59
CA GLY A 616 7.45 0.47 7.38
C GLY A 616 7.96 -0.85 7.94
N PHE A 617 7.12 -1.90 7.89
CA PHE A 617 7.38 -3.30 8.30
C PHE A 617 7.64 -3.56 9.78
N VAL A 618 8.23 -2.63 10.53
CA VAL A 618 8.65 -2.89 11.92
C VAL A 618 7.45 -3.27 12.79
N GLY A 619 6.36 -2.50 12.67
CA GLY A 619 5.10 -2.74 13.40
C GLY A 619 4.36 -4.00 12.97
N LEU A 620 4.74 -4.61 11.84
CA LEU A 620 4.17 -5.87 11.35
C LEU A 620 5.05 -7.07 11.75
N VAL A 621 6.34 -7.02 11.41
CA VAL A 621 7.29 -8.14 11.51
C VAL A 621 7.68 -8.42 12.96
N ALA A 622 8.04 -7.39 13.74
CA ALA A 622 8.54 -7.58 15.11
C ALA A 622 7.51 -8.25 16.04
N PRO A 623 6.24 -7.81 16.14
CA PRO A 623 5.25 -8.48 16.97
C PRO A 623 4.87 -9.88 16.47
N HIS A 624 4.85 -10.09 15.15
CA HIS A 624 4.58 -11.41 14.58
C HIS A 624 5.70 -12.40 14.91
N ALA A 625 6.96 -12.01 14.71
CA ALA A 625 8.14 -12.80 15.07
C ALA A 625 8.19 -13.06 16.58
N ALA A 626 7.87 -12.06 17.42
CA ALA A 626 7.79 -12.24 18.87
C ALA A 626 6.77 -13.33 19.24
N ARG A 627 5.58 -13.33 18.65
CA ARG A 627 4.57 -14.38 18.91
C ARG A 627 5.04 -15.77 18.47
N ALA A 628 5.74 -15.84 17.34
CA ALA A 628 6.30 -17.10 16.85
C ALA A 628 7.40 -17.67 17.77
N LEU A 629 8.17 -16.81 18.44
CA LEU A 629 9.26 -17.20 19.34
C LEU A 629 8.77 -17.53 20.75
N VAL A 630 7.88 -16.70 21.32
CA VAL A 630 7.55 -16.76 22.77
C VAL A 630 6.07 -16.98 23.10
N GLY A 631 5.23 -17.26 22.08
CA GLY A 631 3.81 -17.54 22.23
C GLY A 631 2.95 -16.28 22.27
N ARG A 632 1.67 -16.39 22.67
CA ARG A 632 0.69 -15.28 22.54
C ARG A 632 0.54 -14.38 23.77
N ARG A 633 1.04 -14.77 24.95
CA ARG A 633 0.87 -13.99 26.18
C ARG A 633 1.63 -12.67 26.08
N HIS A 634 0.95 -11.54 26.23
CA HIS A 634 1.54 -10.21 26.04
C HIS A 634 2.67 -9.91 27.02
N VAL A 635 2.66 -10.51 28.21
CA VAL A 635 3.78 -10.41 29.17
C VAL A 635 5.11 -10.89 28.58
N ARG A 636 5.09 -11.81 27.60
CA ARG A 636 6.28 -12.29 26.88
C ARG A 636 6.45 -11.61 25.54
N VAL A 637 5.36 -11.37 24.81
CA VAL A 637 5.40 -10.77 23.47
C VAL A 637 5.92 -9.35 23.50
N VAL A 638 5.47 -8.52 24.44
CA VAL A 638 5.85 -7.09 24.53
C VAL A 638 7.38 -6.90 24.62
N PRO A 639 8.11 -7.50 25.58
CA PRO A 639 9.56 -7.29 25.67
C PRO A 639 10.30 -7.82 24.43
N VAL A 640 9.89 -8.96 23.89
CA VAL A 640 10.52 -9.55 22.71
C VAL A 640 10.26 -8.73 21.45
N ALA A 641 9.03 -8.22 21.27
CA ALA A 641 8.67 -7.37 20.14
C ALA A 641 9.44 -6.05 20.18
N VAL A 642 9.54 -5.40 21.35
CA VAL A 642 10.30 -4.16 21.53
C VAL A 642 11.78 -4.35 21.18
N LEU A 643 12.41 -5.43 21.68
CA LEU A 643 13.81 -5.74 21.39
C LEU A 643 14.03 -6.08 19.90
N LEU A 644 13.13 -6.86 19.28
CA LEU A 644 13.18 -7.15 17.86
C LEU A 644 13.02 -5.89 17.00
N GLY A 645 12.11 -4.99 17.38
CA GLY A 645 11.92 -3.71 16.70
C GLY A 645 13.16 -2.83 16.76
N ALA A 646 13.74 -2.69 17.95
CA ALA A 646 15.00 -1.96 18.15
C ALA A 646 16.14 -2.58 17.33
N ALA A 647 16.31 -3.92 17.39
CA ALA A 647 17.33 -4.62 16.63
C ALA A 647 17.15 -4.45 15.11
N LEU A 648 15.91 -4.53 14.61
CA LEU A 648 15.62 -4.42 13.18
C LEU A 648 15.97 -3.03 12.64
N VAL A 649 15.48 -1.96 13.28
CA VAL A 649 15.76 -0.59 12.84
C VAL A 649 17.22 -0.20 13.09
N GLY A 650 17.79 -0.61 14.22
CA GLY A 650 19.21 -0.38 14.51
C GLY A 650 20.14 -1.06 13.52
N THR A 651 19.82 -2.29 13.09
CA THR A 651 20.58 -3.00 12.05
C THR A 651 20.39 -2.32 10.69
N ALA A 652 19.17 -1.90 10.35
CA ALA A 652 18.90 -1.20 9.11
C ALA A 652 19.64 0.14 9.01
N ASP A 653 19.66 0.93 10.08
CA ASP A 653 20.45 2.17 10.17
C ASP A 653 21.96 1.89 10.05
N LEU A 654 22.45 0.89 10.78
CA LEU A 654 23.86 0.49 10.75
C LEU A 654 24.30 0.10 9.33
N LEU A 655 23.52 -0.74 8.64
CA LEU A 655 23.82 -1.16 7.27
C LEU A 655 23.68 0.00 6.28
N GLY A 656 22.62 0.81 6.39
CA GLY A 656 22.34 1.93 5.50
C GLY A 656 23.44 2.99 5.45
N ARG A 657 24.20 3.15 6.54
CA ARG A 657 25.32 4.11 6.61
C ARG A 657 26.72 3.48 6.42
N THR A 658 26.84 2.15 6.44
CA THR A 658 28.15 1.47 6.33
C THR A 658 28.39 0.84 4.96
N VAL A 659 27.37 0.28 4.32
CA VAL A 659 27.52 -0.48 3.06
C VAL A 659 27.87 0.42 1.89
N ILE A 660 27.37 1.65 1.87
CA ILE A 660 27.52 2.60 0.75
C ILE A 660 28.21 3.91 1.15
N ALA A 661 28.98 3.91 2.25
CA ALA A 661 29.70 5.10 2.73
C ALA A 661 30.59 5.70 1.61
N PRO A 662 30.67 7.04 1.47
CA PRO A 662 30.10 8.08 2.35
C PRO A 662 28.61 8.38 2.11
N ALA A 663 28.01 7.86 1.04
CA ALA A 663 26.57 7.95 0.83
C ALA A 663 25.82 7.11 1.86
N GLN A 664 24.54 7.42 2.08
CA GLN A 664 23.74 6.76 3.12
C GLN A 664 22.30 6.61 2.66
N LEU A 665 21.70 5.47 2.98
CA LEU A 665 20.27 5.22 2.76
C LEU A 665 19.49 5.40 4.06
N GLY A 666 18.23 5.85 3.93
CA GLY A 666 17.30 5.91 5.05
C GLY A 666 17.11 4.54 5.69
N ALA A 667 17.01 4.53 7.02
CA ALA A 667 16.73 3.32 7.78
C ALA A 667 15.40 2.68 7.34
N GLY A 668 14.38 3.47 6.97
CA GLY A 668 13.09 2.97 6.49
C GLY A 668 13.17 2.18 5.18
N LEU A 669 13.98 2.65 4.22
CA LEU A 669 14.26 1.90 2.99
C LEU A 669 14.99 0.59 3.30
N MET A 670 16.01 0.66 4.16
CA MET A 670 16.80 -0.51 4.55
C MET A 670 16.00 -1.56 5.32
N THR A 671 15.06 -1.15 6.19
CA THR A 671 14.18 -2.12 6.88
C THR A 671 13.31 -2.90 5.91
N ALA A 672 12.80 -2.26 4.85
CA ALA A 672 12.01 -2.93 3.83
C ALA A 672 12.83 -3.86 2.93
N VAL A 673 14.06 -3.45 2.56
CA VAL A 673 15.01 -4.29 1.81
C VAL A 673 15.39 -5.55 2.60
N ILE A 674 15.58 -5.45 3.92
CA ILE A 674 15.90 -6.59 4.79
C ILE A 674 14.63 -7.42 5.11
N GLY A 675 13.52 -6.75 5.39
CA GLY A 675 12.27 -7.38 5.83
C GLY A 675 11.58 -8.19 4.74
N THR A 676 11.66 -7.75 3.49
CA THR A 676 10.97 -8.39 2.36
C THR A 676 11.46 -9.83 2.12
N PRO A 677 12.78 -10.09 1.93
CA PRO A 677 13.28 -11.47 1.77
C PRO A 677 12.93 -12.37 2.95
N TYR A 678 13.01 -11.87 4.18
CA TYR A 678 12.67 -12.63 5.38
C TYR A 678 11.19 -13.02 5.41
N PHE A 679 10.29 -12.09 5.10
CA PHE A 679 8.86 -12.35 5.06
C PHE A 679 8.51 -13.37 3.96
N LEU A 680 9.10 -13.23 2.78
CA LEU A 680 8.93 -14.18 1.68
C LEU A 680 9.46 -15.59 2.04
N TYR A 681 10.61 -15.66 2.72
CA TYR A 681 11.16 -16.92 3.23
C TYR A 681 10.21 -17.60 4.23
N LEU A 682 9.66 -16.85 5.18
CA LEU A 682 8.67 -17.39 6.13
C LEU A 682 7.43 -17.92 5.43
N LEU A 683 6.95 -17.22 4.40
CA LEU A 683 5.79 -17.65 3.61
C LEU A 683 6.08 -18.98 2.91
N VAL A 684 7.24 -19.14 2.29
CA VAL A 684 7.67 -20.39 1.64
C VAL A 684 7.84 -21.51 2.67
N ARG A 685 8.38 -21.23 3.86
CA ARG A 685 8.56 -22.24 4.91
C ARG A 685 7.22 -22.75 5.46
N SER A 686 6.25 -21.86 5.65
CA SER A 686 4.89 -22.23 6.10
C SER A 686 4.20 -23.22 5.16
N ARG A 687 4.57 -23.21 3.87
CA ARG A 687 4.07 -24.12 2.84
C ARG A 687 4.52 -25.57 3.01
N ARG A 688 5.70 -25.81 3.60
CA ARG A 688 6.24 -27.17 3.80
C ARG A 688 5.67 -27.85 5.05
N ALA A 689 5.07 -27.09 5.95
CA ALA A 689 4.49 -27.59 7.20
C ALA A 689 2.99 -27.94 7.06
N THR A 690 2.37 -27.60 5.94
CA THR A 690 0.99 -27.94 5.52
C THR A 690 1.06 -28.86 4.33
#